data_AF-A0AAQ3J5X0-F1
#
_entry.id   AF-A0AAQ3J5X0-F1
#
_cell.length_a   1.000
_cell.length_b   1.000
_cell.length_c   1.000
_cell.angle_alpha   90.00
_cell.angle_beta   90.00
_cell.angle_gamma   90.00
#
_symmetry.space_group_name_H-M   'P 1'
#
loop_
_entity.id
_entity.type
_entity.pdbx_description
1 polymer ?
#
loop_
_entity_poly.entity_id
_entity_poly.type
_entity_poly.pdbx_seq_one_letter_code
_entity_poly.pdbx_strand_id
1 'polypeptide(L)'
;MSPKIPRKTPVTTPHQTDPHAPAPHRPLIDASAVEISRRIGSHDQTLPPTTSGSPLADANPRLPAIEIFQLPTHGAYRSEHSTSINDYWLSEAFLRGMKPADPDGFRWVVGRKFVDVEYQGALQTTHVGVDETGAWRSKLLTERVPSGPLLYKNADSPTWRLTEHPAPKRARLAPATTSINQSRYSPSGRSPDAQGYYEMHPLFAARTDAPLFAFRDSFGNFIPVDPPSGGFAASPPHLKQWTDHEIWQLYGLQGQDIARFRVEAQASGMPPQWAHPTTTGNPLTDLLRDSLRWLHPQMSRAEREAFLQSFNLLPRQLTRLQQEMSNHLAIPAWALAHKRLLNDITHPQRFEQLAKDAVEQLNLKHNARHDWYDAEQGLTPEVREALLKQLGYLRNKHNCLYRTDVPALFRGDERTPFELANDGTMLPRYHHKPGATTHKPISATFSLEQGQMYASAPDPAYLRFNSQTHKYPGRDAGDSSSDSGASDADDSSSSSSDWSDPESPVAWDHERGYRSSRTRQTEMFMYALDTRNLEVVPHEENMAFNSAARENPPTWFPSDDFEGLISVTRSGVPAERIWLLNTDLSKGARIADIKEQAGADAERIEAATHAGHANKFQYDRLIDKVEAAGLPILRLSGNKNEFAYDIAWP
;
A
#
# COMPACT_ATOMS: atom_id res chain seq x y z
N MET A 1 11.31 -12.20 -28.27
CA MET A 1 12.60 -12.87 -28.57
C MET A 1 13.54 -12.59 -27.40
N SER A 2 13.93 -13.60 -26.62
CA SER A 2 14.83 -13.40 -25.48
C SER A 2 16.30 -13.54 -25.90
N PRO A 3 17.22 -12.67 -25.46
CA PRO A 3 18.65 -12.87 -25.70
C PRO A 3 19.17 -14.05 -24.86
N LYS A 4 19.83 -15.02 -25.52
CA LYS A 4 20.59 -16.08 -24.85
C LYS A 4 22.03 -15.61 -24.65
N ILE A 5 22.62 -15.96 -23.51
CA ILE A 5 24.06 -15.84 -23.23
C ILE A 5 24.59 -17.25 -22.88
N PRO A 6 25.84 -17.63 -23.24
CA PRO A 6 26.14 -19.03 -23.57
C PRO A 6 26.44 -19.97 -22.41
N ARG A 7 26.24 -21.28 -22.66
CA ARG A 7 26.84 -22.38 -21.89
C ARG A 7 28.37 -22.25 -21.87
N LYS A 8 28.99 -22.44 -20.70
CA LYS A 8 30.39 -22.91 -20.62
C LYS A 8 30.44 -24.42 -20.90
N THR A 9 31.51 -24.88 -21.52
CA THR A 9 31.82 -26.31 -21.71
C THR A 9 32.45 -26.92 -20.45
N PRO A 10 32.30 -28.23 -20.21
CA PRO A 10 32.88 -28.91 -19.05
C PRO A 10 34.38 -29.14 -19.25
N VAL A 11 35.14 -29.12 -18.14
CA VAL A 11 36.52 -29.59 -18.09
C VAL A 11 36.53 -31.00 -17.52
N THR A 12 37.02 -31.96 -18.30
CA THR A 12 37.12 -33.35 -17.90
C THR A 12 38.35 -33.60 -17.01
N THR A 13 38.15 -34.28 -15.88
CA THR A 13 39.21 -35.07 -15.22
C THR A 13 38.69 -36.50 -14.98
N PRO A 14 39.55 -37.53 -15.03
CA PRO A 14 39.12 -38.91 -15.30
C PRO A 14 38.72 -39.71 -14.05
N HIS A 15 38.04 -40.84 -14.30
CA HIS A 15 37.69 -41.87 -13.32
C HIS A 15 38.87 -42.35 -12.46
N GLN A 16 38.52 -42.72 -11.21
CA GLN A 16 39.05 -43.95 -10.60
C GLN A 16 37.87 -44.88 -10.26
N THR A 17 38.14 -46.16 -10.00
CA THR A 17 37.20 -47.25 -10.30
C THR A 17 36.52 -47.87 -9.07
N ASP A 18 35.31 -48.38 -9.30
CA ASP A 18 34.55 -49.44 -8.60
C ASP A 18 35.34 -50.59 -7.92
N PRO A 19 34.69 -51.48 -7.11
CA PRO A 19 33.28 -51.50 -6.66
C PRO A 19 33.07 -51.82 -5.14
N HIS A 20 31.82 -51.71 -4.64
CA HIS A 20 31.05 -52.88 -4.15
C HIS A 20 29.68 -52.54 -3.53
N ALA A 21 28.63 -53.16 -4.07
CA ALA A 21 27.45 -53.59 -3.31
C ALA A 21 27.57 -55.13 -3.06
N PRO A 22 26.79 -55.74 -2.15
CA PRO A 22 25.35 -55.92 -2.37
C PRO A 22 24.46 -55.64 -1.13
N ALA A 23 23.14 -55.58 -1.38
CA ALA A 23 22.07 -55.64 -0.37
C ALA A 23 21.44 -57.07 -0.40
N PRO A 24 20.19 -57.33 0.04
CA PRO A 24 19.34 -56.68 1.07
C PRO A 24 18.72 -57.68 2.07
N HIS A 25 18.41 -57.29 3.31
CA HIS A 25 17.43 -58.05 4.13
C HIS A 25 16.53 -57.18 5.03
N ARG A 26 15.24 -57.52 4.98
CA ARG A 26 14.09 -57.21 5.86
C ARG A 26 13.50 -58.61 6.24
N PRO A 27 12.52 -58.80 7.16
CA PRO A 27 11.78 -57.80 7.94
C PRO A 27 11.34 -58.17 9.40
N LEU A 28 10.64 -57.20 10.02
CA LEU A 28 9.43 -57.36 10.88
C LEU A 28 9.51 -57.74 12.38
N ILE A 29 8.46 -57.29 13.10
CA ILE A 29 7.89 -57.76 14.40
C ILE A 29 8.65 -57.37 15.70
N ASP A 30 8.00 -57.04 16.83
CA ASP A 30 6.74 -56.29 17.09
C ASP A 30 6.66 -55.87 18.59
N ALA A 31 5.76 -54.93 18.91
CA ALA A 31 5.00 -54.72 20.14
C ALA A 31 5.58 -55.03 21.57
N SER A 32 5.75 -53.92 22.32
CA SER A 32 5.02 -53.62 23.60
C SER A 32 5.55 -54.08 24.98
N ALA A 33 4.89 -53.53 26.03
CA ALA A 33 5.14 -53.60 27.48
C ALA A 33 6.48 -52.96 27.95
N VAL A 34 6.54 -51.84 28.68
CA VAL A 34 5.86 -51.42 29.94
C VAL A 34 6.30 -52.25 31.15
N GLU A 35 7.11 -51.64 32.03
CA GLU A 35 7.13 -51.98 33.45
C GLU A 35 7.37 -50.72 34.31
N ILE A 36 6.88 -50.75 35.55
CA ILE A 36 6.86 -49.59 36.47
C ILE A 36 7.72 -49.90 37.69
N SER A 37 8.55 -48.95 38.14
CA SER A 37 9.07 -48.98 39.50
C SER A 37 9.33 -47.59 40.08
N ARG A 38 8.63 -47.29 41.18
CA ARG A 38 8.95 -46.20 42.11
C ARG A 38 9.94 -46.73 43.15
N ARG A 39 10.87 -45.91 43.63
CA ARG A 39 11.26 -45.90 45.06
C ARG A 39 11.86 -44.57 45.49
N ILE A 40 11.77 -44.32 46.79
CA ILE A 40 12.23 -43.14 47.51
C ILE A 40 13.46 -43.55 48.33
N GLY A 41 14.42 -42.65 48.52
CA GLY A 41 15.54 -42.83 49.45
C GLY A 41 16.35 -41.54 49.59
N SER A 42 16.56 -41.08 50.83
CA SER A 42 17.13 -39.77 51.14
C SER A 42 18.00 -39.80 52.40
N HIS A 43 19.22 -39.28 52.31
CA HIS A 43 20.03 -38.67 53.39
C HIS A 43 21.00 -37.70 52.67
N ASP A 44 21.24 -36.44 53.07
CA ASP A 44 21.63 -35.91 54.39
C ASP A 44 23.08 -36.36 54.74
N GLN A 45 24.03 -35.53 55.17
CA GLN A 45 23.92 -34.30 56.00
C GLN A 45 25.18 -33.39 55.88
N THR A 46 25.12 -32.20 56.50
CA THR A 46 26.20 -31.28 56.99
C THR A 46 26.35 -29.87 56.37
N LEU A 47 26.07 -28.89 57.23
CA LEU A 47 26.36 -27.44 57.26
C LEU A 47 26.70 -27.15 58.75
N PRO A 48 27.47 -26.11 59.14
CA PRO A 48 26.97 -24.71 59.21
C PRO A 48 28.11 -23.63 59.19
N PRO A 49 27.93 -22.42 59.77
CA PRO A 49 27.08 -21.27 59.40
C PRO A 49 27.98 -20.08 58.92
N THR A 50 27.63 -18.81 58.69
CA THR A 50 26.57 -17.84 59.12
C THR A 50 26.68 -16.62 58.16
N THR A 51 25.80 -15.61 57.98
CA THR A 51 24.54 -15.14 58.62
C THR A 51 23.72 -14.30 57.60
N SER A 52 22.42 -14.11 57.83
CA SER A 52 21.53 -12.96 57.50
C SER A 52 21.88 -11.96 56.36
N GLY A 53 20.92 -11.72 55.44
CA GLY A 53 20.81 -10.43 54.74
C GLY A 53 20.03 -10.39 53.41
N SER A 54 18.70 -10.57 53.41
CA SER A 54 17.85 -10.17 52.27
C SER A 54 17.46 -8.69 52.38
N PRO A 55 17.21 -8.01 51.25
CA PRO A 55 15.81 -7.72 50.93
C PRO A 55 15.42 -8.08 49.48
N LEU A 56 14.13 -7.95 49.17
CA LEU A 56 13.61 -8.05 47.80
C LEU A 56 14.08 -6.87 46.94
N ALA A 57 14.18 -7.08 45.63
CA ALA A 57 14.34 -6.02 44.62
C ALA A 57 13.52 -6.39 43.37
N ASP A 58 12.94 -5.40 42.70
CA ASP A 58 11.90 -5.59 41.70
C ASP A 58 12.35 -6.33 40.42
N ALA A 59 11.55 -7.32 40.02
CA ALA A 59 11.61 -7.92 38.69
C ALA A 59 10.92 -7.00 37.65
N ASN A 60 11.47 -5.80 37.45
CA ASN A 60 10.92 -4.81 36.53
C ASN A 60 11.39 -5.11 35.10
N PRO A 61 10.52 -5.50 34.15
CA PRO A 61 10.92 -5.87 32.80
C PRO A 61 11.46 -4.65 32.04
N ARG A 62 12.73 -4.72 31.62
CA ARG A 62 13.38 -3.63 30.89
C ARG A 62 12.72 -3.40 29.53
N LEU A 63 12.07 -2.25 29.39
CA LEU A 63 11.69 -1.69 28.09
C LEU A 63 12.94 -1.57 27.19
N PRO A 64 12.83 -1.77 25.86
CA PRO A 64 13.95 -1.62 24.95
C PRO A 64 14.50 -0.19 24.97
N ALA A 65 15.82 -0.05 24.98
CA ALA A 65 16.48 1.26 25.00
C ALA A 65 16.26 2.00 23.66
N ILE A 66 15.92 3.29 23.75
CA ILE A 66 15.76 4.17 22.59
C ILE A 66 17.13 4.78 22.26
N GLU A 67 17.76 4.32 21.19
CA GLU A 67 18.97 4.95 20.64
C GLU A 67 18.60 6.07 19.66
N ILE A 68 19.19 7.26 19.84
CA ILE A 68 18.92 8.45 19.04
C ILE A 68 20.18 8.78 18.23
N PHE A 69 20.04 8.84 16.90
CA PHE A 69 21.13 9.20 15.97
C PHE A 69 20.79 10.49 15.22
N GLN A 70 21.79 11.35 14.98
CA GLN A 70 21.68 12.50 14.07
C GLN A 70 22.34 12.17 12.73
N LEU A 71 21.61 12.38 11.63
CA LEU A 71 22.05 12.18 10.24
C LEU A 71 21.45 13.28 9.33
N PRO A 72 21.90 13.46 8.07
CA PRO A 72 22.03 14.78 7.47
C PRO A 72 20.85 15.24 6.60
N THR A 73 20.79 16.55 6.38
CA THR A 73 19.85 17.22 5.46
C THR A 73 20.09 16.80 4.01
N HIS A 74 19.02 16.50 3.26
CA HIS A 74 19.10 16.30 1.80
C HIS A 74 17.90 16.90 1.04
N GLY A 75 18.09 17.17 -0.25
CA GLY A 75 17.17 17.96 -1.08
C GLY A 75 16.00 17.19 -1.71
N ALA A 76 15.00 17.94 -2.19
CA ALA A 76 13.72 17.44 -2.66
C ALA A 76 13.69 17.01 -4.14
N TYR A 77 12.85 16.01 -4.43
CA TYR A 77 12.35 15.65 -5.76
C TYR A 77 10.83 15.38 -5.69
N ARG A 78 10.16 15.24 -6.84
CA ARG A 78 8.69 15.16 -6.95
C ARG A 78 8.22 13.96 -7.79
N SER A 79 6.96 13.59 -7.61
CA SER A 79 6.19 12.73 -8.52
C SER A 79 4.84 13.39 -8.87
N GLU A 80 4.24 13.02 -10.01
CA GLU A 80 2.90 13.47 -10.45
C GLU A 80 1.99 12.24 -10.70
N HIS A 81 0.69 12.37 -10.41
CA HIS A 81 -0.32 11.31 -10.62
C HIS A 81 -1.37 11.73 -11.67
N SER A 82 -1.99 10.73 -12.32
CA SER A 82 -2.85 10.89 -13.51
C SER A 82 -4.25 10.27 -13.31
N THR A 83 -5.25 10.79 -14.04
CA THR A 83 -6.67 10.43 -13.94
C THR A 83 -7.25 9.88 -15.26
N SER A 84 -6.42 9.28 -16.11
CA SER A 84 -6.82 8.83 -17.45
C SER A 84 -7.25 7.37 -17.46
N ILE A 85 -8.36 7.03 -18.13
CA ILE A 85 -8.77 5.62 -18.32
C ILE A 85 -7.68 4.77 -19.00
N ASN A 86 -6.82 5.39 -19.80
CA ASN A 86 -5.73 4.70 -20.47
C ASN A 86 -4.68 4.12 -19.50
N ASP A 87 -4.63 4.65 -18.27
CA ASP A 87 -3.73 4.19 -17.21
C ASP A 87 -4.22 2.87 -16.56
N TYR A 88 -5.48 2.48 -16.82
CA TYR A 88 -6.18 1.33 -16.24
C TYR A 88 -6.37 0.15 -17.23
N TRP A 89 -5.89 0.28 -18.46
CA TRP A 89 -5.93 -0.80 -19.46
C TRP A 89 -4.83 -1.84 -19.20
N LEU A 90 -5.21 -3.12 -19.25
CA LEU A 90 -4.26 -4.23 -19.12
C LEU A 90 -3.53 -4.50 -20.43
N SER A 91 -2.23 -4.74 -20.36
CA SER A 91 -1.43 -5.12 -21.53
C SER A 91 -1.81 -6.52 -22.05
N GLU A 92 -1.71 -6.74 -23.36
CA GLU A 92 -1.99 -8.05 -23.99
C GLU A 92 -1.20 -9.22 -23.37
N ALA A 93 -0.02 -8.94 -22.81
CA ALA A 93 0.79 -9.91 -22.09
C ALA A 93 0.09 -10.44 -20.81
N PHE A 94 -0.65 -9.58 -20.09
CA PHE A 94 -1.43 -9.95 -18.91
C PHE A 94 -2.72 -10.71 -19.28
N LEU A 95 -3.27 -10.46 -20.47
CA LEU A 95 -4.48 -11.14 -20.97
C LEU A 95 -4.20 -12.56 -21.48
N ARG A 96 -2.94 -12.91 -21.75
CA ARG A 96 -2.52 -14.22 -22.27
C ARG A 96 -2.78 -15.34 -21.25
N GLY A 97 -3.84 -16.12 -21.49
CA GLY A 97 -4.26 -17.23 -20.63
C GLY A 97 -5.39 -16.86 -19.66
N MET A 98 -5.84 -15.61 -19.65
CA MET A 98 -7.06 -15.20 -18.94
C MET A 98 -8.27 -15.87 -19.59
N LYS A 99 -9.19 -16.41 -18.78
CA LYS A 99 -10.45 -16.98 -19.26
C LYS A 99 -11.33 -15.90 -19.93
N PRO A 100 -12.23 -16.27 -20.86
CA PRO A 100 -13.26 -15.36 -21.34
C PRO A 100 -14.18 -14.91 -20.20
N ALA A 101 -14.93 -13.83 -20.43
CA ALA A 101 -15.89 -13.32 -19.46
C ALA A 101 -17.02 -14.33 -19.18
N ASP A 102 -17.55 -14.30 -17.96
CA ASP A 102 -18.77 -14.99 -17.55
C ASP A 102 -20.03 -14.29 -18.12
N PRO A 103 -21.25 -14.86 -17.95
CA PRO A 103 -22.49 -14.24 -18.44
C PRO A 103 -22.79 -12.85 -17.82
N ASP A 104 -22.11 -12.46 -16.74
CA ASP A 104 -22.20 -11.14 -16.16
C ASP A 104 -21.15 -10.15 -16.68
N GLY A 105 -20.29 -10.58 -17.61
CA GLY A 105 -19.25 -9.77 -18.24
C GLY A 105 -18.00 -9.62 -17.37
N PHE A 106 -17.84 -10.46 -16.32
CA PHE A 106 -16.63 -10.46 -15.49
C PHE A 106 -15.65 -11.55 -15.91
N ARG A 107 -14.37 -11.20 -15.91
CA ARG A 107 -13.24 -12.12 -15.94
C ARG A 107 -12.60 -12.18 -14.56
N TRP A 108 -11.96 -13.31 -14.25
CA TRP A 108 -11.47 -13.62 -12.92
C TRP A 108 -10.03 -14.13 -12.94
N VAL A 109 -9.15 -13.53 -12.13
CA VAL A 109 -7.78 -13.99 -11.88
C VAL A 109 -7.44 -13.77 -10.40
N VAL A 110 -7.12 -14.85 -9.67
CA VAL A 110 -6.71 -14.84 -8.24
C VAL A 110 -7.63 -13.95 -7.38
N GLY A 111 -8.94 -14.25 -7.40
CA GLY A 111 -9.98 -13.51 -6.65
C GLY A 111 -10.35 -12.13 -7.19
N ARG A 112 -9.53 -11.52 -8.06
CA ARG A 112 -9.76 -10.18 -8.62
C ARG A 112 -10.69 -10.21 -9.83
N LYS A 113 -11.52 -9.17 -9.94
CA LYS A 113 -12.50 -8.95 -11.02
C LYS A 113 -11.94 -8.04 -12.11
N PHE A 114 -12.24 -8.37 -13.35
CA PHE A 114 -11.86 -7.63 -14.54
C PHE A 114 -13.05 -7.60 -15.51
N VAL A 115 -13.13 -6.62 -16.41
CA VAL A 115 -14.20 -6.55 -17.43
C VAL A 115 -13.64 -6.11 -18.78
N ASP A 116 -14.30 -6.52 -19.87
CA ASP A 116 -14.01 -6.03 -21.22
C ASP A 116 -14.87 -4.81 -21.54
N VAL A 117 -14.22 -3.66 -21.74
CA VAL A 117 -14.87 -2.38 -22.01
C VAL A 117 -14.82 -2.07 -23.51
N GLU A 118 -15.96 -1.70 -24.07
CA GLU A 118 -16.09 -1.16 -25.42
C GLU A 118 -15.55 0.27 -25.46
N TYR A 119 -14.35 0.44 -26.03
CA TYR A 119 -13.66 1.72 -26.08
C TYR A 119 -13.09 2.00 -27.48
N GLN A 120 -13.45 3.15 -28.05
CA GLN A 120 -13.02 3.62 -29.38
C GLN A 120 -13.19 2.61 -30.54
N GLY A 121 -14.11 1.65 -30.42
CA GLY A 121 -14.37 0.63 -31.44
C GLY A 121 -13.58 -0.68 -31.27
N ALA A 122 -12.85 -0.84 -30.15
CA ALA A 122 -12.21 -2.07 -29.74
C ALA A 122 -12.71 -2.51 -28.34
N LEU A 123 -12.36 -3.73 -27.92
CA LEU A 123 -12.49 -4.15 -26.53
C LEU A 123 -11.15 -3.94 -25.81
N GLN A 124 -11.20 -3.34 -24.62
CA GLN A 124 -10.06 -3.14 -23.73
C GLN A 124 -10.39 -3.71 -22.34
N THR A 125 -9.54 -4.59 -21.82
CA THR A 125 -9.78 -5.21 -20.51
C THR A 125 -9.19 -4.35 -19.39
N THR A 126 -9.98 -4.10 -18.34
CA THR A 126 -9.57 -3.35 -17.14
C THR A 126 -9.85 -4.16 -15.88
N HIS A 127 -9.05 -3.96 -14.83
CA HIS A 127 -9.37 -4.43 -13.48
C HIS A 127 -10.45 -3.51 -12.88
N VAL A 128 -11.33 -4.04 -12.03
CA VAL A 128 -12.50 -3.28 -11.53
C VAL A 128 -12.73 -3.42 -10.03
N GLY A 129 -13.33 -2.38 -9.45
CA GLY A 129 -13.89 -2.39 -8.10
C GLY A 129 -15.28 -1.76 -8.07
N VAL A 130 -15.89 -1.80 -6.88
CA VAL A 130 -17.08 -1.03 -6.55
C VAL A 130 -16.63 0.18 -5.73
N ASP A 131 -17.21 1.35 -5.97
CA ASP A 131 -16.96 2.57 -5.20
C ASP A 131 -17.92 2.72 -4.00
N GLU A 132 -17.72 3.76 -3.19
CA GLU A 132 -18.52 4.05 -1.99
C GLU A 132 -20.01 4.30 -2.31
N THR A 133 -20.36 4.58 -3.56
CA THR A 133 -21.76 4.76 -4.02
C THR A 133 -22.42 3.47 -4.49
N GLY A 134 -21.68 2.35 -4.48
CA GLY A 134 -22.12 1.07 -5.02
C GLY A 134 -21.95 0.93 -6.54
N ALA A 135 -21.26 1.88 -7.20
CA ALA A 135 -21.07 1.88 -8.64
C ALA A 135 -19.76 1.21 -9.06
N TRP A 136 -19.76 0.55 -10.22
CA TRP A 136 -18.56 -0.11 -10.75
C TRP A 136 -17.60 0.92 -11.39
N ARG A 137 -16.30 0.74 -11.17
CA ARG A 137 -15.23 1.59 -11.70
C ARG A 137 -14.03 0.78 -12.15
N SER A 138 -13.27 1.33 -13.11
CA SER A 138 -11.91 0.88 -13.39
C SER A 138 -11.03 1.05 -12.16
N LYS A 139 -10.13 0.10 -11.96
CA LYS A 139 -9.30 -0.02 -10.76
C LYS A 139 -7.86 -0.40 -11.12
N LEU A 140 -6.84 0.33 -10.66
CA LEU A 140 -5.44 -0.11 -10.82
C LEU A 140 -5.19 -1.43 -10.07
N LEU A 141 -4.17 -2.19 -10.47
CA LEU A 141 -3.80 -3.43 -9.78
C LEU A 141 -3.16 -3.22 -8.39
N THR A 142 -2.86 -1.97 -8.06
CA THR A 142 -2.10 -1.51 -6.88
C THR A 142 -2.88 -0.56 -5.97
N GLU A 143 -4.14 -0.23 -6.26
CA GLU A 143 -4.95 0.68 -5.42
C GLU A 143 -6.06 -0.09 -4.70
N ARG A 144 -6.51 0.39 -3.54
CA ARG A 144 -7.55 -0.27 -2.75
C ARG A 144 -8.98 0.16 -3.11
N VAL A 145 -9.23 1.46 -3.27
CA VAL A 145 -10.51 2.02 -3.78
C VAL A 145 -10.36 2.27 -5.29
N PRO A 146 -11.36 1.96 -6.14
CA PRO A 146 -11.23 2.15 -7.59
C PRO A 146 -11.31 3.63 -7.98
N SER A 147 -10.17 4.26 -8.30
CA SER A 147 -10.13 5.70 -8.63
C SER A 147 -10.42 6.01 -10.10
N GLY A 148 -10.57 4.99 -10.94
CA GLY A 148 -10.89 5.13 -12.36
C GLY A 148 -12.31 5.63 -12.64
N PRO A 149 -12.65 5.81 -13.93
CA PRO A 149 -13.99 6.18 -14.36
C PRO A 149 -15.03 5.08 -14.09
N LEU A 150 -16.29 5.51 -14.06
CA LEU A 150 -17.47 4.65 -13.91
C LEU A 150 -17.66 3.71 -15.11
N LEU A 151 -18.12 2.50 -14.83
CA LEU A 151 -18.34 1.41 -15.77
C LEU A 151 -19.78 0.90 -15.65
N TYR A 152 -20.44 0.74 -16.79
CA TYR A 152 -21.83 0.31 -16.89
C TYR A 152 -21.91 -0.93 -17.78
N LYS A 153 -22.53 -2.01 -17.29
CA LYS A 153 -22.72 -3.26 -18.03
C LYS A 153 -23.64 -3.03 -19.25
N ASN A 154 -23.34 -3.64 -20.38
CA ASN A 154 -24.26 -3.71 -21.52
C ASN A 154 -25.35 -4.77 -21.24
N ALA A 155 -26.61 -4.46 -21.57
CA ALA A 155 -27.72 -5.37 -21.29
C ALA A 155 -27.68 -6.63 -22.17
N ASP A 156 -27.30 -6.45 -23.44
CA ASP A 156 -27.38 -7.47 -24.49
C ASP A 156 -26.04 -8.14 -24.80
N SER A 157 -24.99 -7.92 -23.99
CA SER A 157 -23.62 -8.36 -24.26
C SER A 157 -22.81 -8.48 -22.94
N PRO A 158 -21.88 -9.46 -22.81
CA PRO A 158 -20.97 -9.58 -21.66
C PRO A 158 -19.83 -8.53 -21.67
N THR A 159 -20.14 -7.31 -22.08
CA THR A 159 -19.22 -6.18 -22.26
C THR A 159 -19.71 -4.96 -21.49
N TRP A 160 -18.82 -3.99 -21.27
CA TRP A 160 -19.07 -2.81 -20.44
C TRP A 160 -18.76 -1.52 -21.20
N ARG A 161 -19.27 -0.38 -20.74
CA ARG A 161 -19.08 0.95 -21.34
C ARG A 161 -18.80 2.01 -20.27
N LEU A 162 -18.14 3.10 -20.66
CA LEU A 162 -17.76 4.23 -19.78
C LEU A 162 -18.88 5.28 -19.59
N THR A 163 -20.10 5.02 -20.07
CA THR A 163 -21.20 6.00 -20.07
C THR A 163 -22.52 5.35 -19.69
N GLU A 164 -23.32 6.05 -18.86
CA GLU A 164 -24.52 5.51 -18.23
C GLU A 164 -25.55 5.02 -19.26
N HIS A 165 -25.82 5.83 -20.28
CA HIS A 165 -26.66 5.44 -21.40
C HIS A 165 -25.80 4.86 -22.54
N PRO A 166 -26.23 3.79 -23.22
CA PRO A 166 -25.64 3.42 -24.50
C PRO A 166 -25.80 4.61 -25.45
N ALA A 167 -24.69 5.05 -26.06
CA ALA A 167 -24.63 6.35 -26.72
C ALA A 167 -25.72 6.50 -27.80
N PRO A 168 -26.72 7.40 -27.64
CA PRO A 168 -27.66 7.67 -28.71
C PRO A 168 -26.91 8.23 -29.91
N LYS A 169 -27.37 7.95 -31.13
CA LYS A 169 -26.84 8.54 -32.38
C LYS A 169 -27.18 10.04 -32.44
N ARG A 170 -26.53 10.82 -31.58
CA ARG A 170 -26.72 12.27 -31.41
C ARG A 170 -25.82 13.02 -32.40
N ALA A 171 -26.30 14.14 -32.92
CA ALA A 171 -25.55 14.94 -33.88
C ALA A 171 -24.22 15.43 -33.28
N ARG A 172 -23.16 15.37 -34.10
CA ARG A 172 -21.76 15.60 -33.73
C ARG A 172 -21.51 17.08 -33.41
N LEU A 173 -21.54 17.44 -32.12
CA LEU A 173 -20.93 18.66 -31.60
C LEU A 173 -19.46 18.40 -31.30
N ALA A 174 -18.59 18.91 -32.19
CA ALA A 174 -17.14 18.67 -32.27
C ALA A 174 -16.70 17.19 -32.42
N PRO A 175 -15.55 16.91 -33.06
CA PRO A 175 -14.88 15.61 -32.97
C PRO A 175 -14.17 15.46 -31.62
N ALA A 176 -14.09 14.23 -31.11
CA ALA A 176 -12.90 13.86 -30.34
C ALA A 176 -11.69 14.00 -31.28
N THR A 177 -10.72 14.84 -30.91
CA THR A 177 -9.52 15.10 -31.72
C THR A 177 -8.57 13.92 -31.64
N THR A 178 -8.72 12.97 -32.58
CA THR A 178 -7.79 11.84 -32.75
C THR A 178 -6.35 12.37 -32.84
N SER A 179 -5.46 11.84 -32.00
CA SER A 179 -4.04 12.20 -32.03
C SER A 179 -3.42 11.92 -33.41
N ILE A 180 -2.50 12.77 -33.85
CA ILE A 180 -1.81 12.62 -35.14
C ILE A 180 -1.06 11.28 -35.15
N ASN A 181 -1.32 10.48 -36.19
CA ASN A 181 -0.69 9.19 -36.35
C ASN A 181 0.79 9.34 -36.72
N GLN A 182 1.67 9.06 -35.75
CA GLN A 182 3.12 9.21 -35.86
C GLN A 182 3.77 8.21 -36.84
N SER A 183 3.06 7.19 -37.34
CA SER A 183 3.55 6.36 -38.46
C SER A 183 3.29 6.99 -39.83
N ARG A 184 2.57 8.12 -39.90
CA ARG A 184 2.29 8.88 -41.13
C ARG A 184 2.86 10.28 -41.14
N TYR A 185 3.07 10.89 -39.96
CA TYR A 185 3.60 12.25 -39.81
C TYR A 185 4.75 12.27 -38.81
N SER A 186 5.72 13.16 -39.03
CA SER A 186 6.82 13.42 -38.11
C SER A 186 6.95 14.92 -37.81
N PRO A 187 7.42 15.30 -36.60
CA PRO A 187 7.75 16.69 -36.31
C PRO A 187 8.84 17.23 -37.23
N SER A 188 8.71 18.47 -37.67
CA SER A 188 9.78 19.21 -38.33
C SER A 188 10.99 19.37 -37.40
N GLY A 189 12.19 19.52 -37.97
CA GLY A 189 13.40 19.87 -37.21
C GLY A 189 13.42 21.29 -36.63
N ARG A 190 12.34 22.06 -36.81
CA ARG A 190 12.10 23.39 -36.22
C ARG A 190 10.95 23.39 -35.19
N SER A 191 10.50 22.21 -34.76
CA SER A 191 9.43 21.99 -33.78
C SER A 191 9.98 21.54 -32.41
N PRO A 192 9.39 21.96 -31.27
CA PRO A 192 8.32 22.95 -31.17
C PRO A 192 8.84 24.38 -31.38
N ASP A 193 7.94 25.30 -31.74
CA ASP A 193 8.25 26.74 -31.72
C ASP A 193 8.10 27.37 -30.33
N ALA A 194 8.40 28.66 -30.23
CA ALA A 194 8.32 29.44 -28.99
C ALA A 194 6.88 29.69 -28.48
N GLN A 195 5.85 29.19 -29.16
CA GLN A 195 4.46 29.17 -28.69
C GLN A 195 3.97 27.73 -28.40
N GLY A 196 4.83 26.74 -28.58
CA GLY A 196 4.58 25.32 -28.31
C GLY A 196 4.04 24.53 -29.51
N TYR A 197 3.87 25.15 -30.68
CA TYR A 197 3.37 24.45 -31.86
C TYR A 197 4.40 23.46 -32.40
N TYR A 198 3.93 22.29 -32.81
CA TYR A 198 4.65 21.34 -33.64
C TYR A 198 4.15 21.42 -35.08
N GLU A 199 5.00 21.88 -36.00
CA GLU A 199 4.82 21.71 -37.45
C GLU A 199 5.10 20.23 -37.79
N MET A 200 4.15 19.55 -38.43
CA MET A 200 4.13 18.09 -38.67
C MET A 200 4.05 17.79 -40.18
N HIS A 201 5.05 17.08 -40.70
CA HIS A 201 5.18 16.76 -42.14
C HIS A 201 4.84 15.29 -42.42
N PRO A 202 4.20 14.97 -43.55
CA PRO A 202 3.99 13.57 -43.97
C PRO A 202 5.31 12.83 -44.19
N LEU A 203 5.39 11.59 -43.72
CA LEU A 203 6.57 10.73 -43.86
C LEU A 203 6.73 10.11 -45.27
N PHE A 204 5.63 9.99 -46.03
CA PHE A 204 5.57 9.22 -47.28
C PHE A 204 4.86 9.94 -48.44
N ALA A 205 4.49 11.21 -48.27
CA ALA A 205 3.82 12.00 -49.31
C ALA A 205 4.82 12.84 -50.14
N ALA A 206 4.32 13.46 -51.21
CA ALA A 206 5.10 14.45 -51.95
C ALA A 206 5.37 15.69 -51.08
N ARG A 207 6.51 16.36 -51.31
CA ARG A 207 7.01 17.50 -50.52
C ARG A 207 6.24 18.82 -50.75
N THR A 208 4.97 18.71 -51.12
CA THR A 208 4.05 19.76 -51.57
C THR A 208 2.78 19.84 -50.73
N ASP A 209 2.49 18.82 -49.92
CA ASP A 209 1.34 18.81 -49.02
C ASP A 209 1.55 19.81 -47.88
N ALA A 210 0.49 20.51 -47.46
CA ALA A 210 0.57 21.48 -46.39
C ALA A 210 0.88 20.79 -45.03
N PRO A 211 1.76 21.36 -44.19
CA PRO A 211 2.05 20.80 -42.88
C PRO A 211 0.81 20.87 -41.98
N LEU A 212 0.62 19.85 -41.15
CA LEU A 212 -0.34 19.92 -40.04
C LEU A 212 0.32 20.62 -38.85
N PHE A 213 -0.49 21.23 -37.99
CA PHE A 213 -0.03 21.81 -36.74
C PHE A 213 -0.62 21.02 -35.57
N ALA A 214 0.18 20.88 -34.50
CA ALA A 214 -0.22 20.15 -33.31
C ALA A 214 0.29 20.83 -32.03
N PHE A 215 -0.46 20.65 -30.95
CA PHE A 215 0.05 20.81 -29.59
C PHE A 215 0.30 19.44 -28.96
N ARG A 216 1.11 19.42 -27.90
CA ARG A 216 1.39 18.20 -27.13
C ARG A 216 0.50 18.15 -25.89
N ASP A 217 -0.26 17.07 -25.71
CA ASP A 217 -1.06 16.86 -24.49
C ASP A 217 -0.18 16.44 -23.28
N SER A 218 -0.80 16.30 -22.11
CA SER A 218 -0.15 15.86 -20.87
C SER A 218 0.43 14.44 -20.95
N PHE A 219 -0.09 13.59 -21.83
CA PHE A 219 0.37 12.22 -22.07
C PHE A 219 1.47 12.14 -23.12
N GLY A 220 1.81 13.27 -23.73
CA GLY A 220 2.83 13.40 -24.75
C GLY A 220 2.38 13.16 -26.18
N ASN A 221 1.06 13.00 -26.44
CA ASN A 221 0.49 12.84 -27.78
C ASN A 221 0.45 14.17 -28.54
N PHE A 222 0.54 14.10 -29.86
CA PHE A 222 0.31 15.25 -30.74
C PHE A 222 -1.18 15.36 -31.07
N ILE A 223 -1.85 16.38 -30.54
CA ILE A 223 -3.25 16.69 -30.83
C ILE A 223 -3.28 17.71 -31.98
N PRO A 224 -3.99 17.45 -33.10
CA PRO A 224 -4.06 18.38 -34.22
C PRO A 224 -4.83 19.65 -33.83
N VAL A 225 -4.31 20.81 -34.22
CA VAL A 225 -4.90 22.12 -33.94
C VAL A 225 -4.81 23.06 -35.14
N ASP A 226 -5.59 24.14 -35.11
CA ASP A 226 -5.57 25.19 -36.14
C ASP A 226 -4.18 25.88 -36.22
N PRO A 227 -3.74 26.27 -37.44
CA PRO A 227 -2.44 26.91 -37.64
C PRO A 227 -2.31 28.24 -36.86
N PRO A 228 -1.11 28.58 -36.35
CA PRO A 228 -0.86 29.85 -35.68
C PRO A 228 -1.21 31.03 -36.60
N SER A 229 -2.06 31.95 -36.13
CA SER A 229 -2.63 33.01 -36.98
C SER A 229 -1.62 34.05 -37.47
N GLY A 230 -0.43 34.12 -36.85
CA GLY A 230 0.71 34.92 -37.32
C GLY A 230 1.70 34.17 -38.20
N GLY A 231 1.49 32.87 -38.44
CA GLY A 231 2.48 31.95 -39.00
C GLY A 231 3.33 31.26 -37.93
N PHE A 232 3.95 30.12 -38.29
CA PHE A 232 4.74 29.31 -37.35
C PHE A 232 6.03 30.00 -36.93
N ALA A 233 6.33 29.95 -35.62
CA ALA A 233 7.37 30.71 -34.93
C ALA A 233 7.19 32.25 -34.95
N ALA A 234 5.98 32.76 -35.23
CA ALA A 234 5.67 34.18 -35.05
C ALA A 234 5.55 34.54 -33.56
N SER A 235 5.96 35.76 -33.19
CA SER A 235 5.75 36.30 -31.84
C SER A 235 4.37 36.96 -31.75
N PRO A 236 3.53 36.62 -30.75
CA PRO A 236 2.20 37.21 -30.61
C PRO A 236 2.30 38.71 -30.29
N PRO A 237 1.42 39.58 -30.83
CA PRO A 237 1.46 41.01 -30.55
C PRO A 237 1.05 41.35 -29.10
N HIS A 238 0.15 40.55 -28.52
CA HIS A 238 -0.48 40.79 -27.22
C HIS A 238 -0.32 39.57 -26.29
N LEU A 239 -0.34 39.82 -24.97
CA LEU A 239 -0.26 38.79 -23.93
C LEU A 239 0.99 37.89 -24.04
N LYS A 240 2.13 38.49 -24.40
CA LYS A 240 3.40 37.79 -24.74
C LYS A 240 3.94 36.87 -23.65
N GLN A 241 3.54 37.07 -22.41
CA GLN A 241 3.91 36.25 -21.26
C GLN A 241 3.20 34.88 -21.22
N TRP A 242 2.12 34.70 -21.99
CA TRP A 242 1.46 33.41 -22.22
C TRP A 242 1.85 32.85 -23.59
N THR A 243 2.02 31.54 -23.69
CA THR A 243 2.13 30.79 -24.96
C THR A 243 0.77 30.34 -25.49
N ASP A 244 0.66 30.14 -26.80
CA ASP A 244 -0.58 29.58 -27.39
C ASP A 244 -0.87 28.16 -26.86
N HIS A 245 0.17 27.38 -26.58
CA HIS A 245 0.05 26.06 -25.94
C HIS A 245 -0.52 26.12 -24.51
N GLU A 246 -0.10 27.06 -23.67
CA GLU A 246 -0.70 27.26 -22.33
C GLU A 246 -2.19 27.66 -22.43
N ILE A 247 -2.53 28.54 -23.38
CA ILE A 247 -3.92 29.00 -23.59
C ILE A 247 -4.80 27.82 -24.06
N TRP A 248 -4.28 26.96 -24.94
CA TRP A 248 -4.96 25.72 -25.36
C TRP A 248 -5.08 24.72 -24.20
N GLN A 249 -4.00 24.45 -23.45
CA GLN A 249 -4.01 23.51 -22.32
C GLN A 249 -4.99 23.92 -21.20
N LEU A 250 -5.24 25.22 -21.03
CA LEU A 250 -6.13 25.73 -19.98
C LEU A 250 -7.56 25.96 -20.49
N TYR A 251 -7.75 26.64 -21.62
CA TYR A 251 -9.07 27.08 -22.08
C TYR A 251 -9.62 26.29 -23.28
N GLY A 252 -8.87 25.32 -23.82
CA GLY A 252 -9.25 24.52 -25.00
C GLY A 252 -9.31 25.30 -26.32
N LEU A 253 -8.85 26.56 -26.33
CA LEU A 253 -8.92 27.45 -27.48
C LEU A 253 -7.82 27.15 -28.51
N GLN A 254 -8.06 27.48 -29.77
CA GLN A 254 -7.06 27.38 -30.85
C GLN A 254 -7.25 28.49 -31.90
N GLY A 255 -6.25 28.68 -32.76
CA GLY A 255 -6.34 29.57 -33.93
C GLY A 255 -6.83 30.99 -33.61
N GLN A 256 -7.92 31.40 -34.26
CA GLN A 256 -8.48 32.76 -34.12
C GLN A 256 -9.04 33.04 -32.71
N ASP A 257 -9.50 32.02 -31.98
CA ASP A 257 -9.99 32.22 -30.61
C ASP A 257 -8.85 32.56 -29.64
N ILE A 258 -7.65 32.01 -29.87
CA ILE A 258 -6.44 32.44 -29.14
C ILE A 258 -6.09 33.88 -29.52
N ALA A 259 -6.13 34.25 -30.81
CA ALA A 259 -5.84 35.60 -31.25
C ALA A 259 -6.79 36.64 -30.60
N ARG A 260 -8.08 36.30 -30.51
CA ARG A 260 -9.12 37.08 -29.81
C ARG A 260 -8.86 37.13 -28.29
N PHE A 261 -8.64 35.99 -27.66
CA PHE A 261 -8.34 35.87 -26.23
C PHE A 261 -7.16 36.77 -25.81
N ARG A 262 -6.07 36.75 -26.59
CA ARG A 262 -4.88 37.58 -26.35
C ARG A 262 -5.17 39.08 -26.37
N VAL A 263 -6.06 39.55 -27.25
CA VAL A 263 -6.44 40.97 -27.33
C VAL A 263 -7.29 41.37 -26.12
N GLU A 264 -8.36 40.62 -25.85
CA GLU A 264 -9.28 40.93 -24.74
C GLU A 264 -8.57 40.84 -23.37
N ALA A 265 -7.78 39.79 -23.15
CA ALA A 265 -7.07 39.58 -21.89
C ALA A 265 -5.91 40.56 -21.65
N GLN A 266 -5.27 41.05 -22.72
CA GLN A 266 -4.25 42.11 -22.62
C GLN A 266 -4.86 43.46 -22.24
N ALA A 267 -6.12 43.71 -22.60
CA ALA A 267 -6.83 44.95 -22.27
C ALA A 267 -7.45 44.94 -20.86
N SER A 268 -7.90 43.78 -20.37
CA SER A 268 -8.46 43.62 -19.01
C SER A 268 -7.42 43.30 -17.93
N GLY A 269 -6.29 42.68 -18.30
CA GLY A 269 -5.35 42.07 -17.34
C GLY A 269 -5.83 40.74 -16.75
N MET A 270 -6.93 40.17 -17.26
CA MET A 270 -7.64 38.99 -16.73
C MET A 270 -8.13 38.09 -17.87
N PRO A 271 -8.44 36.80 -17.63
CA PRO A 271 -9.06 35.96 -18.65
C PRO A 271 -10.42 36.55 -19.10
N PRO A 272 -10.78 36.47 -20.40
CA PRO A 272 -12.06 36.99 -20.89
C PRO A 272 -13.25 36.19 -20.35
N GLN A 273 -14.39 36.86 -20.11
CA GLN A 273 -15.57 36.24 -19.46
C GLN A 273 -16.16 35.02 -20.19
N TRP A 274 -15.88 34.85 -21.49
CA TRP A 274 -16.33 33.71 -22.30
C TRP A 274 -15.33 32.55 -22.34
N ALA A 275 -14.11 32.72 -21.83
CA ALA A 275 -13.05 31.73 -21.83
C ALA A 275 -12.95 31.08 -20.44
N HIS A 276 -13.63 29.95 -20.27
CA HIS A 276 -13.67 29.22 -19.00
C HIS A 276 -12.49 28.24 -18.89
N PRO A 277 -11.72 28.25 -17.78
CA PRO A 277 -10.60 27.34 -17.60
C PRO A 277 -11.08 25.90 -17.35
N THR A 278 -10.31 24.94 -17.86
CA THR A 278 -10.55 23.51 -17.69
C THR A 278 -10.07 23.07 -16.30
N THR A 279 -11.02 22.83 -15.40
CA THR A 279 -10.77 22.33 -14.04
C THR A 279 -10.24 20.90 -14.06
N THR A 280 -9.13 20.62 -13.38
CA THR A 280 -8.59 19.24 -13.26
C THR A 280 -9.19 18.46 -12.08
N GLY A 281 -10.05 19.08 -11.28
CA GLY A 281 -10.59 18.51 -10.05
C GLY A 281 -9.60 18.53 -8.88
N ASN A 282 -8.43 19.14 -9.04
CA ASN A 282 -7.40 19.30 -8.02
C ASN A 282 -7.16 20.81 -7.79
N PRO A 283 -7.69 21.39 -6.70
CA PRO A 283 -7.55 22.81 -6.38
C PRO A 283 -6.11 23.33 -6.35
N LEU A 284 -5.12 22.50 -5.99
CA LEU A 284 -3.70 22.87 -6.05
C LEU A 284 -3.28 23.10 -7.51
N THR A 285 -3.49 22.09 -8.35
CA THR A 285 -3.16 22.13 -9.80
C THR A 285 -3.90 23.25 -10.53
N ASP A 286 -5.17 23.49 -10.20
CA ASP A 286 -6.01 24.54 -10.80
C ASP A 286 -5.52 25.94 -10.42
N LEU A 287 -5.28 26.20 -9.12
CA LEU A 287 -4.72 27.46 -8.64
C LEU A 287 -3.38 27.80 -9.31
N LEU A 288 -2.51 26.79 -9.47
CA LEU A 288 -1.18 26.96 -10.04
C LEU A 288 -1.21 27.30 -11.54
N ARG A 289 -2.11 26.67 -12.32
CA ARG A 289 -2.19 26.86 -13.79
C ARG A 289 -2.99 28.10 -14.20
N ASP A 290 -4.02 28.48 -13.45
CA ASP A 290 -4.89 29.61 -13.77
C ASP A 290 -4.62 30.81 -12.87
N SER A 291 -5.19 30.84 -11.66
CA SER A 291 -5.33 32.10 -10.92
C SER A 291 -4.00 32.65 -10.42
N LEU A 292 -3.03 31.80 -10.07
CA LEU A 292 -1.66 32.23 -9.75
C LEU A 292 -0.84 32.53 -11.01
N ARG A 293 -1.11 31.91 -12.16
CA ARG A 293 -0.48 32.24 -13.46
C ARG A 293 -0.85 33.66 -13.90
N TRP A 294 -2.11 34.05 -13.68
CA TRP A 294 -2.62 35.39 -13.92
C TRP A 294 -2.10 36.42 -12.92
N LEU A 295 -2.13 36.12 -11.62
CA LEU A 295 -1.69 37.05 -10.58
C LEU A 295 -0.16 37.28 -10.57
N HIS A 296 0.62 36.25 -10.91
CA HIS A 296 2.09 36.26 -10.90
C HIS A 296 2.67 35.79 -12.25
N PRO A 297 2.48 36.57 -13.34
CA PRO A 297 2.81 36.15 -14.70
C PRO A 297 4.31 35.97 -14.98
N GLN A 298 5.17 36.50 -14.12
CA GLN A 298 6.63 36.37 -14.21
C GLN A 298 7.18 35.19 -13.40
N MET A 299 6.36 34.55 -12.54
CA MET A 299 6.79 33.38 -11.77
C MET A 299 6.69 32.11 -12.62
N SER A 300 7.75 31.31 -12.62
CA SER A 300 7.75 29.93 -13.08
C SER A 300 6.72 29.08 -12.30
N ARG A 301 6.44 27.86 -12.80
CA ARG A 301 5.56 26.92 -12.09
C ARG A 301 6.11 26.61 -10.68
N ALA A 302 7.43 26.39 -10.56
CA ALA A 302 8.10 26.10 -9.29
C ALA A 302 8.02 27.25 -8.29
N GLU A 303 8.16 28.50 -8.73
CA GLU A 303 7.99 29.68 -7.86
C GLU A 303 6.54 29.85 -7.41
N ARG A 304 5.55 29.54 -8.26
CA ARG A 304 4.13 29.52 -7.88
C ARG A 304 3.79 28.40 -6.91
N GLU A 305 4.41 27.23 -7.05
CA GLU A 305 4.29 26.12 -6.09
C GLU A 305 4.89 26.51 -4.74
N ALA A 306 6.12 27.02 -4.68
CA ALA A 306 6.72 27.52 -3.44
C ALA A 306 5.90 28.68 -2.81
N PHE A 307 5.36 29.57 -3.63
CA PHE A 307 4.46 30.64 -3.18
C PHE A 307 3.17 30.08 -2.56
N LEU A 308 2.51 29.10 -3.19
CA LEU A 308 1.27 28.50 -2.68
C LEU A 308 1.52 27.64 -1.43
N GLN A 309 2.55 26.78 -1.46
CA GLN A 309 3.01 25.94 -0.35
C GLN A 309 3.29 26.78 0.91
N SER A 310 3.86 27.99 0.74
CA SER A 310 4.12 28.92 1.85
C SER A 310 2.87 29.48 2.56
N PHE A 311 1.66 29.18 2.09
CA PHE A 311 0.42 29.42 2.84
C PHE A 311 0.04 28.27 3.77
N ASN A 312 0.61 27.07 3.62
CA ASN A 312 0.36 25.90 4.46
C ASN A 312 -1.13 25.57 4.60
N LEU A 313 -1.78 25.23 3.48
CA LEU A 313 -3.24 25.12 3.38
C LEU A 313 -3.69 23.66 3.31
N LEU A 314 -4.61 23.28 4.19
CA LEU A 314 -5.29 21.98 4.16
C LEU A 314 -6.37 21.93 3.05
N PRO A 315 -6.88 20.73 2.66
CA PRO A 315 -7.76 20.57 1.50
C PRO A 315 -8.95 21.54 1.42
N ARG A 316 -9.71 21.71 2.50
CA ARG A 316 -10.86 22.65 2.52
C ARG A 316 -10.43 24.10 2.29
N GLN A 317 -9.23 24.47 2.73
CA GLN A 317 -8.68 25.81 2.55
C GLN A 317 -8.18 26.03 1.12
N LEU A 318 -7.57 25.01 0.48
CA LEU A 318 -7.20 25.07 -0.94
C LEU A 318 -8.43 25.18 -1.85
N THR A 319 -9.47 24.36 -1.60
CA THR A 319 -10.75 24.47 -2.33
C THR A 319 -11.37 25.85 -2.17
N ARG A 320 -11.39 26.40 -0.95
CA ARG A 320 -11.88 27.76 -0.68
C ARG A 320 -11.06 28.81 -1.43
N LEU A 321 -9.73 28.70 -1.44
CA LEU A 321 -8.85 29.64 -2.13
C LEU A 321 -9.08 29.60 -3.64
N GLN A 322 -9.22 28.42 -4.24
CA GLN A 322 -9.56 28.23 -5.65
C GLN A 322 -10.92 28.88 -6.00
N GLN A 323 -11.94 28.69 -5.16
CA GLN A 323 -13.27 29.28 -5.36
C GLN A 323 -13.31 30.81 -5.19
N GLU A 324 -12.56 31.38 -4.24
CA GLU A 324 -12.49 32.84 -4.09
C GLU A 324 -11.65 33.47 -5.21
N MET A 325 -10.52 32.86 -5.60
CA MET A 325 -9.63 33.40 -6.63
C MET A 325 -10.18 33.31 -8.06
N SER A 326 -11.01 32.31 -8.37
CA SER A 326 -11.69 32.21 -9.68
C SER A 326 -12.76 33.29 -9.89
N ASN A 327 -13.33 33.83 -8.80
CA ASN A 327 -14.28 34.93 -8.83
C ASN A 327 -13.60 36.31 -8.71
N HIS A 328 -12.47 36.39 -8.00
CA HIS A 328 -11.74 37.64 -7.79
C HIS A 328 -10.24 37.41 -7.75
N LEU A 329 -9.51 37.93 -8.75
CA LEU A 329 -8.07 37.70 -8.95
C LEU A 329 -7.20 38.47 -7.95
N ALA A 330 -7.24 38.09 -6.67
CA ALA A 330 -6.37 38.56 -5.61
C ALA A 330 -6.27 37.50 -4.49
N ILE A 331 -5.18 37.50 -3.71
CA ILE A 331 -5.08 36.64 -2.53
C ILE A 331 -6.04 37.15 -1.43
N PRO A 332 -7.00 36.34 -0.94
CA PRO A 332 -7.92 36.75 0.11
C PRO A 332 -7.23 37.10 1.44
N ALA A 333 -7.82 38.03 2.18
CA ALA A 333 -7.29 38.48 3.47
C ALA A 333 -7.16 37.36 4.52
N TRP A 334 -8.05 36.35 4.48
CA TRP A 334 -7.97 35.21 5.39
C TRP A 334 -6.76 34.31 5.10
N ALA A 335 -6.38 34.13 3.82
CA ALA A 335 -5.21 33.34 3.45
C ALA A 335 -3.92 34.02 3.88
N LEU A 336 -3.84 35.35 3.72
CA LEU A 336 -2.74 36.16 4.25
C LEU A 336 -2.66 36.13 5.79
N ALA A 337 -3.79 36.05 6.48
CA ALA A 337 -3.83 35.91 7.95
C ALA A 337 -3.39 34.51 8.41
N HIS A 338 -3.89 33.44 7.76
CA HIS A 338 -3.52 32.04 8.03
C HIS A 338 -2.02 31.80 7.81
N LYS A 339 -1.45 32.30 6.71
CA LYS A 339 0.00 32.27 6.47
C LYS A 339 0.80 32.95 7.59
N ARG A 340 0.38 34.14 8.03
CA ARG A 340 1.04 34.86 9.15
C ARG A 340 0.93 34.10 10.48
N LEU A 341 -0.16 33.35 10.69
CA LEU A 341 -0.38 32.54 11.89
C LEU A 341 0.55 31.32 11.94
N LEU A 342 0.80 30.67 10.78
CA LEU A 342 1.65 29.48 10.69
C LEU A 342 3.15 29.78 10.47
N ASN A 343 3.52 31.02 10.12
CA ASN A 343 4.92 31.47 10.16
C ASN A 343 5.57 31.35 11.55
N ASP A 344 4.77 31.26 12.62
CA ASP A 344 5.23 31.23 14.01
C ASP A 344 4.98 29.84 14.64
N ILE A 345 5.78 28.87 14.20
CA ILE A 345 5.79 27.47 14.69
C ILE A 345 6.09 27.34 16.19
N THR A 346 6.41 28.43 16.89
CA THR A 346 6.79 28.41 18.31
C THR A 346 5.61 28.56 19.28
N HIS A 347 4.39 28.76 18.77
CA HIS A 347 3.16 28.95 19.56
C HIS A 347 2.19 27.75 19.44
N PRO A 348 2.26 26.71 20.29
CA PRO A 348 1.59 25.43 20.05
C PRO A 348 0.06 25.52 19.95
N GLN A 349 -0.57 26.41 20.73
CA GLN A 349 -2.02 26.64 20.70
C GLN A 349 -2.55 27.11 19.34
N ARG A 350 -1.69 27.69 18.48
CA ARG A 350 -2.06 28.08 17.09
C ARG A 350 -2.05 26.88 16.14
N PHE A 351 -1.25 25.85 16.44
CA PHE A 351 -1.12 24.62 15.66
C PHE A 351 -2.13 23.55 16.07
N GLU A 352 -2.71 23.65 17.28
CA GLU A 352 -3.73 22.74 17.77
C GLU A 352 -4.97 22.66 16.84
N GLN A 353 -5.39 23.79 16.25
CA GLN A 353 -6.48 23.78 15.28
C GLN A 353 -6.05 23.15 13.95
N LEU A 354 -4.84 23.46 13.44
CA LEU A 354 -4.31 22.83 12.22
C LEU A 354 -4.21 21.30 12.38
N ALA A 355 -3.82 20.82 13.56
CA ALA A 355 -3.76 19.39 13.88
C ALA A 355 -5.15 18.73 13.89
N LYS A 356 -6.16 19.37 14.50
CA LYS A 356 -7.56 18.89 14.46
C LYS A 356 -8.09 18.85 13.02
N ASP A 357 -7.91 19.96 12.30
CA ASP A 357 -8.32 20.11 10.91
C ASP A 357 -7.64 19.09 10.00
N ALA A 358 -6.37 18.74 10.25
CA ALA A 358 -5.63 17.74 9.48
C ALA A 358 -6.11 16.31 9.75
N VAL A 359 -6.37 15.94 11.02
CA VAL A 359 -6.94 14.62 11.36
C VAL A 359 -8.30 14.44 10.69
N GLU A 360 -9.15 15.47 10.67
CA GLU A 360 -10.47 15.44 10.06
C GLU A 360 -10.41 15.44 8.53
N GLN A 361 -9.62 16.32 7.91
CA GLN A 361 -9.61 16.50 6.44
C GLN A 361 -8.77 15.46 5.70
N LEU A 362 -7.83 14.80 6.37
CA LEU A 362 -6.98 13.76 5.81
C LEU A 362 -7.30 12.38 6.40
N ASN A 363 -8.41 12.27 7.14
CA ASN A 363 -8.95 11.00 7.68
C ASN A 363 -7.92 10.16 8.47
N LEU A 364 -6.98 10.79 9.18
CA LEU A 364 -5.73 10.17 9.71
C LEU A 364 -5.94 9.04 10.76
N LYS A 365 -7.17 8.73 11.12
CA LYS A 365 -7.55 7.60 12.00
C LYS A 365 -8.42 6.54 11.32
N HIS A 366 -9.04 6.88 10.19
CA HIS A 366 -10.15 6.16 9.57
C HIS A 366 -10.03 6.25 8.05
N ASN A 367 -9.04 5.54 7.48
CA ASN A 367 -8.56 5.63 6.09
C ASN A 367 -7.78 6.94 5.77
N ALA A 368 -6.49 6.99 6.14
CA ALA A 368 -5.64 8.19 6.16
C ALA A 368 -5.22 8.75 4.78
N ARG A 369 -6.19 9.06 3.92
CA ARG A 369 -6.00 9.36 2.49
C ARG A 369 -6.93 10.48 1.99
N HIS A 370 -6.46 11.24 1.00
CA HIS A 370 -7.22 12.29 0.32
C HIS A 370 -6.71 12.50 -1.12
N ASP A 371 -7.27 11.77 -2.10
CA ASP A 371 -6.64 11.40 -3.40
C ASP A 371 -5.90 12.49 -4.20
N TRP A 372 -6.30 13.76 -4.13
CA TRP A 372 -5.66 14.86 -4.88
C TRP A 372 -4.66 15.68 -4.07
N TYR A 373 -4.59 15.49 -2.75
CA TYR A 373 -3.81 16.33 -1.84
C TYR A 373 -2.53 15.61 -1.39
N ASP A 374 -1.40 16.18 -1.79
CA ASP A 374 -0.06 15.82 -1.32
C ASP A 374 0.39 16.82 -0.25
N ALA A 375 0.69 16.35 0.97
CA ALA A 375 1.10 17.23 2.07
C ALA A 375 2.58 17.69 1.95
N GLU A 376 3.40 17.03 1.12
CA GLU A 376 4.74 17.50 0.74
C GLU A 376 4.68 18.66 -0.27
N GLN A 377 3.59 18.78 -1.05
CA GLN A 377 3.35 19.93 -1.94
C GLN A 377 2.50 21.02 -1.27
N GLY A 378 1.57 20.67 -0.39
CA GLY A 378 0.65 21.61 0.27
C GLY A 378 1.24 22.36 1.48
N LEU A 379 2.23 21.76 2.17
CA LEU A 379 2.83 22.31 3.39
C LEU A 379 4.35 22.52 3.22
N THR A 380 4.88 23.58 3.82
CA THR A 380 6.33 23.80 3.99
C THR A 380 6.93 22.76 4.97
N PRO A 381 8.20 22.36 4.81
CA PRO A 381 8.83 21.35 5.68
C PRO A 381 8.73 21.69 7.17
N GLU A 382 8.91 22.96 7.55
CA GLU A 382 8.93 23.41 8.94
C GLU A 382 7.56 23.25 9.61
N VAL A 383 6.48 23.62 8.90
CA VAL A 383 5.10 23.45 9.37
C VAL A 383 4.69 21.98 9.34
N ARG A 384 5.15 21.21 8.35
CA ARG A 384 4.86 19.78 8.23
C ARG A 384 5.46 18.98 9.38
N GLU A 385 6.74 19.18 9.72
CA GLU A 385 7.37 18.50 10.86
C GLU A 385 6.76 18.97 12.20
N ALA A 386 6.39 20.25 12.33
CA ALA A 386 5.67 20.74 13.51
C ALA A 386 4.28 20.10 13.66
N LEU A 387 3.54 19.94 12.56
CA LEU A 387 2.25 19.26 12.49
C LEU A 387 2.38 17.77 12.86
N LEU A 388 3.32 17.05 12.23
CA LEU A 388 3.59 15.63 12.52
C LEU A 388 3.90 15.41 14.00
N LYS A 389 4.74 16.26 14.60
CA LYS A 389 5.05 16.22 16.03
C LYS A 389 3.83 16.52 16.91
N GLN A 390 3.00 17.48 16.53
CA GLN A 390 1.74 17.81 17.24
C GLN A 390 0.70 16.68 17.15
N LEU A 391 0.76 15.86 16.09
CA LEU A 391 -0.08 14.68 15.88
C LEU A 391 0.45 13.40 16.56
N GLY A 392 1.64 13.46 17.18
CA GLY A 392 2.25 12.34 17.90
C GLY A 392 3.19 11.45 17.06
N TYR A 393 3.48 11.81 15.80
CA TYR A 393 4.43 11.06 14.98
C TYR A 393 5.88 11.33 15.43
N LEU A 394 6.67 10.25 15.41
CA LEU A 394 8.11 10.21 15.65
C LEU A 394 8.82 9.69 14.39
N ARG A 395 10.14 9.88 14.29
CA ARG A 395 10.97 9.37 13.17
C ARG A 395 11.96 8.34 13.67
N ASN A 396 11.98 7.15 13.06
CA ASN A 396 12.88 6.06 13.47
C ASN A 396 14.26 6.16 12.79
N LYS A 397 15.14 5.18 13.05
CA LYS A 397 16.51 5.13 12.50
C LYS A 397 16.60 5.09 10.96
N HIS A 398 15.48 4.87 10.28
CA HIS A 398 15.35 4.85 8.83
C HIS A 398 14.52 6.02 8.28
N ASN A 399 14.29 7.06 9.10
CA ASN A 399 13.49 8.24 8.78
C ASN A 399 12.01 7.96 8.46
N CYS A 400 11.49 6.77 8.81
CA CYS A 400 10.07 6.48 8.68
C CYS A 400 9.28 7.10 9.83
N LEU A 401 8.09 7.62 9.52
CA LEU A 401 7.12 8.09 10.51
C LEU A 401 6.54 6.90 11.26
N TYR A 402 6.49 7.00 12.58
CA TYR A 402 5.90 5.98 13.45
C TYR A 402 5.18 6.59 14.64
N ARG A 403 4.35 5.80 15.29
CA ARG A 403 3.63 6.14 16.53
C ARG A 403 3.81 5.04 17.57
N THR A 404 3.53 5.36 18.84
CA THR A 404 3.55 4.41 19.96
C THR A 404 2.25 4.38 20.77
N ASP A 405 1.29 5.23 20.40
CA ASP A 405 -0.02 5.41 21.01
C ASP A 405 -1.17 4.78 20.19
N VAL A 406 -0.85 4.09 19.09
CA VAL A 406 -1.82 3.27 18.33
C VAL A 406 -2.32 2.15 19.24
N PRO A 407 -3.63 2.10 19.58
CA PRO A 407 -4.14 1.15 20.57
C PRO A 407 -3.99 -0.32 20.17
N ALA A 408 -4.33 -0.64 18.92
CA ALA A 408 -4.22 -2.00 18.39
C ALA A 408 -3.92 -2.03 16.89
N LEU A 409 -3.48 -3.19 16.39
CA LEU A 409 -3.59 -3.56 14.96
C LEU A 409 -4.22 -4.95 14.84
N PHE A 410 -4.93 -5.19 13.74
CA PHE A 410 -5.59 -6.47 13.48
C PHE A 410 -4.73 -7.35 12.56
N ARG A 411 -4.73 -8.66 12.79
CA ARG A 411 -3.96 -9.61 11.97
C ARG A 411 -4.73 -10.90 11.73
N GLY A 412 -4.94 -11.23 10.45
CA GLY A 412 -5.27 -12.59 10.03
C GLY A 412 -4.03 -13.48 10.12
N ASP A 413 -4.15 -14.64 10.75
CA ASP A 413 -3.05 -15.59 10.91
C ASP A 413 -3.58 -17.03 10.98
N GLU A 414 -2.83 -17.97 10.41
CA GLU A 414 -3.15 -19.39 10.40
C GLU A 414 -2.71 -20.10 11.70
N ARG A 415 -1.92 -19.45 12.56
CA ARG A 415 -1.56 -20.02 13.88
C ARG A 415 -2.76 -20.03 14.81
N THR A 416 -2.98 -21.17 15.46
CA THR A 416 -3.99 -21.32 16.50
C THR A 416 -3.62 -20.50 17.75
N PRO A 417 -4.58 -20.09 18.59
CA PRO A 417 -4.27 -19.42 19.85
C PRO A 417 -3.44 -20.32 20.79
N PHE A 418 -3.53 -21.64 20.63
CA PHE A 418 -2.77 -22.60 21.43
C PHE A 418 -1.29 -22.64 21.05
N GLU A 419 -0.95 -22.65 19.75
CA GLU A 419 0.45 -22.49 19.29
C GLU A 419 1.07 -21.22 19.87
N LEU A 420 0.41 -20.07 19.66
CA LEU A 420 0.91 -18.76 20.11
C LEU A 420 1.04 -18.68 21.64
N ALA A 421 0.16 -19.34 22.39
CA ALA A 421 0.20 -19.41 23.86
C ALA A 421 1.07 -20.57 24.40
N ASN A 422 1.56 -21.46 23.54
CA ASN A 422 2.58 -22.48 23.86
C ASN A 422 3.98 -21.88 23.68
N ASP A 423 4.22 -21.20 22.55
CA ASP A 423 5.49 -20.53 22.25
C ASP A 423 5.67 -19.20 23.01
N GLY A 424 4.58 -18.67 23.60
CA GLY A 424 4.59 -17.41 24.35
C GLY A 424 4.72 -16.15 23.50
N THR A 425 4.68 -16.26 22.17
CA THR A 425 4.89 -15.17 21.23
C THR A 425 4.32 -15.45 19.83
N MET A 426 4.08 -14.39 19.05
CA MET A 426 3.90 -14.44 17.60
C MET A 426 5.17 -13.94 16.91
N LEU A 427 5.89 -14.85 16.25
CA LEU A 427 7.05 -14.51 15.42
C LEU A 427 6.65 -13.94 14.05
N PRO A 428 7.48 -13.10 13.41
CA PRO A 428 7.29 -12.71 12.01
C PRO A 428 7.40 -13.92 11.07
N ARG A 429 6.42 -14.12 10.18
CA ARG A 429 6.39 -15.24 9.21
C ARG A 429 6.87 -14.89 7.79
N TYR A 430 6.77 -13.62 7.38
CA TYR A 430 7.21 -13.18 6.05
C TYR A 430 8.67 -12.72 6.06
N HIS A 431 9.38 -12.95 4.94
CA HIS A 431 10.65 -12.29 4.66
C HIS A 431 10.42 -10.83 4.24
N HIS A 432 9.97 -10.00 5.18
CA HIS A 432 9.96 -8.55 5.03
C HIS A 432 11.40 -8.04 4.89
N LYS A 433 11.66 -7.12 3.94
CA LYS A 433 12.97 -6.49 3.85
C LYS A 433 13.16 -5.52 5.03
N PRO A 434 14.35 -5.44 5.66
CA PRO A 434 14.66 -4.38 6.61
C PRO A 434 14.49 -2.99 5.99
N GLY A 435 14.18 -1.99 6.83
CA GLY A 435 14.15 -0.59 6.42
C GLY A 435 13.00 0.22 6.99
N ALA A 436 11.80 -0.34 7.19
CA ALA A 436 10.67 0.48 7.65
C ALA A 436 10.60 0.63 9.18
N THR A 437 11.08 -0.36 9.93
CA THR A 437 11.00 -0.45 11.40
C THR A 437 12.38 -0.47 12.05
N THR A 438 12.52 0.01 13.29
CA THR A 438 13.78 -0.08 14.06
C THR A 438 14.23 -1.53 14.27
N HIS A 439 13.29 -2.45 14.47
CA HIS A 439 13.54 -3.89 14.65
C HIS A 439 12.85 -4.71 13.54
N LYS A 440 12.49 -5.98 13.77
CA LYS A 440 11.81 -6.81 12.77
C LYS A 440 10.39 -6.25 12.55
N PRO A 441 9.92 -6.05 11.31
CA PRO A 441 8.54 -5.70 11.06
C PRO A 441 7.64 -6.94 11.17
N ILE A 442 6.39 -6.74 11.60
CA ILE A 442 5.25 -7.63 11.35
C ILE A 442 4.15 -6.81 10.69
N SER A 443 3.68 -7.27 9.53
CA SER A 443 2.52 -6.68 8.84
C SER A 443 1.23 -6.98 9.58
N ALA A 444 0.43 -5.94 9.84
CA ALA A 444 -0.90 -6.00 10.44
C ALA A 444 -1.72 -4.78 9.98
N THR A 445 -3.05 -4.87 9.96
CA THR A 445 -3.92 -3.86 9.36
C THR A 445 -4.59 -2.92 10.38
N PHE A 446 -4.78 -1.68 9.97
CA PHE A 446 -5.51 -0.66 10.73
C PHE A 446 -7.03 -0.84 10.74
N SER A 447 -7.61 -1.76 9.96
CA SER A 447 -9.06 -1.99 9.91
C SER A 447 -9.45 -3.45 10.09
N LEU A 448 -10.42 -3.68 10.98
CA LEU A 448 -11.00 -4.99 11.23
C LEU A 448 -11.73 -5.55 9.99
N GLU A 449 -12.29 -4.67 9.15
CA GLU A 449 -12.94 -5.05 7.90
C GLU A 449 -11.94 -5.72 6.94
N GLN A 450 -10.79 -5.06 6.73
CA GLN A 450 -9.74 -5.58 5.86
C GLN A 450 -9.06 -6.81 6.45
N GLY A 451 -8.97 -6.88 7.79
CA GLY A 451 -8.59 -8.08 8.53
C GLY A 451 -9.31 -9.34 8.06
N GLN A 452 -10.62 -9.26 7.80
CA GLN A 452 -11.40 -10.41 7.32
C GLN A 452 -10.96 -10.93 5.95
N MET A 453 -10.40 -10.09 5.08
CA MET A 453 -9.85 -10.55 3.79
C MET A 453 -8.52 -11.28 3.98
N TYR A 454 -7.62 -10.79 4.83
CA TYR A 454 -6.37 -11.50 5.15
C TYR A 454 -6.61 -12.78 5.96
N ALA A 455 -7.71 -12.85 6.72
CA ALA A 455 -8.18 -14.05 7.42
C ALA A 455 -9.21 -14.89 6.63
N SER A 456 -9.26 -14.77 5.31
CA SER A 456 -10.23 -15.51 4.48
C SER A 456 -9.81 -16.95 4.16
N ALA A 457 -8.50 -17.21 4.03
CA ALA A 457 -7.93 -18.54 3.82
C ALA A 457 -6.44 -18.57 4.24
N PRO A 458 -5.90 -19.70 4.73
CA PRO A 458 -4.49 -19.85 5.05
C PRO A 458 -3.63 -19.98 3.78
N ASP A 459 -2.37 -19.51 3.84
CA ASP A 459 -1.39 -19.75 2.78
C ASP A 459 -0.92 -21.22 2.82
N PRO A 460 -1.08 -22.00 1.73
CA PRO A 460 -0.62 -23.39 1.67
C PRO A 460 0.89 -23.57 1.95
N ALA A 461 1.72 -22.56 1.68
CA ALA A 461 3.14 -22.62 2.01
C ALA A 461 3.38 -22.60 3.53
N TYR A 462 2.58 -21.83 4.29
CA TYR A 462 2.71 -21.75 5.75
C TYR A 462 2.14 -22.96 6.48
N LEU A 463 1.14 -23.65 5.90
CA LEU A 463 0.62 -24.92 6.43
C LEU A 463 1.62 -26.09 6.36
N ARG A 464 2.77 -25.91 5.68
CA ARG A 464 3.88 -26.87 5.72
C ARG A 464 4.71 -26.78 7.01
N PHE A 465 4.52 -25.76 7.83
CA PHE A 465 5.29 -25.54 9.07
C PHE A 465 4.50 -25.96 10.30
N ASN A 466 4.89 -27.08 10.91
CA ASN A 466 4.20 -27.67 12.08
C ASN A 466 4.27 -26.81 13.35
N SER A 467 5.20 -25.85 13.41
CA SER A 467 5.27 -24.77 14.40
C SER A 467 6.02 -23.59 13.77
N GLN A 468 5.83 -22.38 14.28
CA GLN A 468 6.58 -21.18 13.88
C GLN A 468 8.09 -21.23 14.16
N THR A 469 8.56 -22.17 14.98
CA THR A 469 10.00 -22.38 15.23
C THR A 469 10.67 -23.33 14.22
N HIS A 470 9.93 -24.00 13.34
CA HIS A 470 10.53 -24.82 12.27
C HIS A 470 11.20 -23.92 11.23
N LYS A 471 12.52 -24.06 11.06
CA LYS A 471 13.29 -23.30 10.06
C LYS A 471 12.96 -23.70 8.62
N TYR A 472 12.54 -24.95 8.40
CA TYR A 472 12.30 -25.55 7.09
C TYR A 472 10.86 -26.11 6.99
N PRO A 473 10.25 -26.12 5.78
CA PRO A 473 8.91 -26.69 5.57
C PRO A 473 8.94 -28.23 5.58
N GLY A 474 7.85 -28.82 6.05
CA GLY A 474 7.60 -30.26 6.01
C GLY A 474 7.31 -30.81 4.60
N ARG A 475 7.32 -32.14 4.50
CA ARG A 475 6.93 -32.90 3.31
C ARG A 475 5.45 -33.28 3.34
N ASP A 476 4.83 -33.37 2.18
CA ASP A 476 3.46 -33.86 2.08
C ASP A 476 3.40 -35.39 2.17
N ALA A 477 2.24 -35.92 2.57
CA ALA A 477 2.07 -37.36 2.80
C ALA A 477 2.25 -38.23 1.52
N GLY A 478 2.26 -37.61 0.34
CA GLY A 478 2.51 -38.25 -0.96
C GLY A 478 3.98 -38.26 -1.40
N ASP A 479 4.88 -37.46 -0.78
CA ASP A 479 6.28 -37.31 -1.19
C ASP A 479 7.12 -38.57 -0.90
N SER A 480 6.98 -39.56 -1.78
CA SER A 480 7.68 -40.85 -1.72
C SER A 480 8.98 -40.86 -2.53
N SER A 481 9.57 -39.70 -2.80
CA SER A 481 10.88 -39.56 -3.46
C SER A 481 12.01 -39.96 -2.49
N SER A 482 12.57 -41.14 -2.76
CA SER A 482 13.80 -41.64 -2.13
C SER A 482 15.02 -41.09 -2.85
N ASP A 483 15.33 -39.81 -2.67
CA ASP A 483 16.59 -39.22 -3.13
C ASP A 483 17.58 -38.99 -1.97
N SER A 484 18.68 -39.72 -2.04
CA SER A 484 19.86 -39.54 -1.22
C SER A 484 20.74 -38.43 -1.79
N GLY A 485 20.58 -37.21 -1.29
CA GLY A 485 21.41 -36.08 -1.71
C GLY A 485 21.06 -34.79 -1.00
N ALA A 486 22.01 -34.24 -0.24
CA ALA A 486 21.98 -32.82 0.10
C ALA A 486 22.58 -32.06 -1.10
N SER A 487 21.71 -31.60 -2.01
CA SER A 487 22.08 -30.77 -3.15
C SER A 487 21.05 -29.70 -3.40
N ASP A 488 21.32 -28.50 -2.89
CA ASP A 488 20.95 -27.20 -3.48
C ASP A 488 19.51 -27.06 -3.99
N ALA A 489 18.54 -27.46 -3.16
CA ALA A 489 17.13 -27.15 -3.36
C ALA A 489 16.86 -25.65 -3.07
N ASP A 490 17.31 -24.80 -3.99
CA ASP A 490 17.08 -23.36 -4.11
C ASP A 490 16.97 -22.57 -2.80
N ASP A 491 18.09 -21.98 -2.39
CA ASP A 491 18.22 -21.06 -1.24
C ASP A 491 17.30 -19.81 -1.34
N SER A 492 16.69 -19.58 -2.51
CA SER A 492 15.63 -18.59 -2.73
C SER A 492 14.31 -18.91 -1.99
N SER A 493 14.11 -20.14 -1.53
CA SER A 493 12.97 -20.54 -0.69
C SER A 493 13.22 -20.34 0.82
N SER A 494 14.43 -19.92 1.20
CA SER A 494 14.92 -19.77 2.57
C SER A 494 14.38 -18.50 3.26
N SER A 495 13.06 -18.43 3.42
CA SER A 495 12.31 -17.27 3.96
C SER A 495 12.60 -16.95 5.44
N SER A 496 13.45 -17.75 6.09
CA SER A 496 13.82 -17.72 7.52
C SER A 496 15.33 -17.56 7.77
N SER A 497 16.13 -17.43 6.70
CA SER A 497 17.61 -17.49 6.74
C SER A 497 18.24 -16.48 7.72
N ASP A 498 18.04 -15.19 7.47
CA ASP A 498 18.61 -14.07 8.24
C ASP A 498 18.04 -13.94 9.67
N TRP A 499 17.03 -14.76 10.00
CA TRP A 499 16.33 -14.77 11.29
C TRP A 499 16.75 -15.90 12.23
N SER A 500 17.49 -16.88 11.73
CA SER A 500 17.88 -18.11 12.42
C SER A 500 19.41 -18.25 12.58
N ASP A 501 20.04 -17.08 12.74
CA ASP A 501 21.34 -16.80 13.34
C ASP A 501 21.51 -17.50 14.72
N PRO A 502 22.67 -18.09 15.05
CA PRO A 502 22.94 -18.67 16.38
C PRO A 502 22.79 -17.69 17.56
N GLU A 503 22.84 -16.36 17.35
CA GLU A 503 22.48 -15.34 18.37
C GLU A 503 20.98 -14.99 18.40
N SER A 504 20.12 -15.86 17.87
CA SER A 504 18.67 -15.73 17.96
C SER A 504 18.17 -16.14 19.37
N PRO A 505 17.35 -15.32 20.06
CA PRO A 505 16.70 -15.71 21.33
C PRO A 505 15.59 -16.76 21.13
N VAL A 506 15.22 -17.05 19.89
CA VAL A 506 14.29 -18.12 19.52
C VAL A 506 15.06 -19.41 19.26
N ALA A 507 14.70 -20.49 19.97
CA ALA A 507 15.22 -21.84 19.70
C ALA A 507 14.58 -22.39 18.41
N TRP A 508 15.28 -22.22 17.29
CA TRP A 508 14.85 -22.70 15.97
C TRP A 508 15.01 -24.21 15.83
N ASP A 509 13.93 -24.90 15.47
CA ASP A 509 13.98 -26.30 15.06
C ASP A 509 14.60 -26.40 13.65
N HIS A 510 15.57 -27.30 13.52
CA HIS A 510 16.35 -27.53 12.31
C HIS A 510 16.01 -28.89 11.65
N GLU A 511 15.01 -29.64 12.13
CA GLU A 511 14.56 -30.87 11.48
C GLU A 511 14.15 -30.62 10.02
N ARG A 512 14.52 -31.57 9.16
CA ARG A 512 14.20 -31.56 7.72
C ARG A 512 13.49 -32.86 7.35
N GLY A 513 12.41 -32.75 6.60
CA GLY A 513 11.70 -33.92 6.07
C GLY A 513 10.61 -34.50 6.97
N TYR A 514 10.32 -33.86 8.11
CA TYR A 514 9.12 -34.14 8.90
C TYR A 514 7.85 -34.04 8.04
N ARG A 515 6.78 -34.73 8.45
CA ARG A 515 5.50 -34.68 7.74
C ARG A 515 4.68 -33.45 8.16
N SER A 516 4.21 -32.68 7.18
CA SER A 516 3.29 -31.58 7.40
C SER A 516 1.98 -32.11 8.02
N SER A 517 1.60 -31.63 9.21
CA SER A 517 0.36 -32.04 9.89
C SER A 517 -0.82 -31.13 9.57
N ARG A 518 -0.55 -29.89 9.16
CA ARG A 518 -1.52 -28.79 9.03
C ARG A 518 -2.03 -28.56 7.62
N THR A 519 -1.55 -29.26 6.60
CA THR A 519 -1.93 -29.03 5.18
C THR A 519 -3.39 -29.36 4.85
N ARG A 520 -4.21 -29.77 5.83
CA ARG A 520 -5.67 -29.86 5.74
C ARG A 520 -6.41 -28.73 6.45
N GLN A 521 -5.73 -27.87 7.22
CA GLN A 521 -6.32 -26.74 7.91
C GLN A 521 -6.95 -25.76 6.91
N THR A 522 -8.21 -25.41 7.15
CA THR A 522 -8.96 -24.38 6.40
C THR A 522 -9.29 -23.16 7.25
N GLU A 523 -9.26 -23.30 8.58
CA GLU A 523 -9.60 -22.25 9.53
C GLU A 523 -8.51 -21.18 9.62
N MET A 524 -8.93 -19.92 9.63
CA MET A 524 -8.11 -18.73 9.90
C MET A 524 -8.61 -17.98 11.13
N PHE A 525 -7.66 -17.45 11.89
CA PHE A 525 -7.90 -16.71 13.12
C PHE A 525 -7.72 -15.21 12.88
N MET A 526 -8.52 -14.41 13.61
CA MET A 526 -8.41 -12.96 13.61
C MET A 526 -7.93 -12.50 14.98
N TYR A 527 -6.75 -11.90 15.02
CA TYR A 527 -6.15 -11.39 16.25
C TYR A 527 -6.21 -9.87 16.30
N ALA A 528 -6.58 -9.33 17.46
CA ALA A 528 -6.23 -7.97 17.84
C ALA A 528 -4.91 -8.01 18.63
N LEU A 529 -3.95 -7.20 18.20
CA LEU A 529 -2.62 -7.10 18.80
C LEU A 529 -2.52 -5.78 19.58
N ASP A 530 -2.24 -5.83 20.88
CA ASP A 530 -2.01 -4.64 21.69
C ASP A 530 -0.67 -4.00 21.31
N THR A 531 -0.75 -2.91 20.54
CA THR A 531 0.38 -2.15 20.03
C THR A 531 0.80 -1.00 20.94
N ARG A 532 0.15 -0.79 22.09
CA ARG A 532 0.47 0.32 23.00
C ARG A 532 1.93 0.23 23.47
N ASN A 533 2.69 1.30 23.27
CA ASN A 533 4.13 1.40 23.53
C ASN A 533 5.03 0.55 22.61
N LEU A 534 4.51 0.03 21.49
CA LEU A 534 5.32 -0.54 20.39
C LEU A 534 5.47 0.51 19.28
N GLU A 535 6.56 0.48 18.53
CA GLU A 535 6.68 1.28 17.31
C GLU A 535 5.75 0.70 16.23
N VAL A 536 4.76 1.48 15.81
CA VAL A 536 3.85 1.20 14.69
C VAL A 536 4.14 2.18 13.57
N VAL A 537 4.51 1.65 12.41
CA VAL A 537 4.84 2.40 11.18
C VAL A 537 3.67 2.28 10.20
N PRO A 538 2.80 3.30 10.07
CA PRO A 538 1.73 3.30 9.08
C PRO A 538 2.25 3.47 7.64
N HIS A 539 1.56 2.85 6.66
CA HIS A 539 1.86 3.08 5.25
C HIS A 539 1.40 4.47 4.78
N GLU A 540 0.10 4.77 4.85
CA GLU A 540 -0.49 5.96 4.22
C GLU A 540 0.08 7.27 4.75
N GLU A 541 0.24 7.46 6.06
CA GLU A 541 0.85 8.69 6.57
C GLU A 541 2.33 8.83 6.19
N ASN A 542 3.06 7.73 5.94
CA ASN A 542 4.37 7.82 5.31
C ASN A 542 4.27 8.20 3.83
N MET A 543 3.26 7.73 3.09
CA MET A 543 3.07 8.14 1.69
C MET A 543 2.67 9.61 1.58
N ALA A 544 1.80 10.10 2.45
CA ALA A 544 1.24 11.44 2.38
C ALA A 544 2.17 12.55 2.89
N PHE A 545 3.07 12.26 3.85
CA PHE A 545 3.92 13.26 4.50
C PHE A 545 5.44 13.01 4.36
N ASN A 546 5.86 11.86 3.82
CA ASN A 546 7.22 11.35 3.95
C ASN A 546 7.63 10.39 2.81
N SER A 547 7.09 10.59 1.60
CA SER A 547 7.14 9.64 0.47
C SER A 547 8.57 9.21 0.13
N ALA A 548 9.53 10.15 0.23
CA ALA A 548 10.95 9.96 -0.02
C ALA A 548 11.60 8.86 0.87
N ALA A 549 10.99 8.49 2.00
CA ALA A 549 11.48 7.40 2.85
C ALA A 549 11.47 6.04 2.14
N ARG A 550 10.64 5.84 1.10
CA ARG A 550 10.68 4.64 0.25
C ARG A 550 11.98 4.51 -0.55
N GLU A 551 12.66 5.61 -0.83
CA GLU A 551 13.80 5.66 -1.75
C GLU A 551 15.13 5.80 -1.00
N ASN A 552 15.16 6.54 0.11
CA ASN A 552 16.40 6.96 0.79
C ASN A 552 16.34 6.75 2.32
N PRO A 553 16.81 5.61 2.85
CA PRO A 553 17.26 4.41 2.14
C PRO A 553 16.08 3.64 1.50
N PRO A 554 16.34 2.71 0.54
CA PRO A 554 15.27 1.92 -0.09
C PRO A 554 14.49 1.09 0.93
N THR A 555 13.28 1.54 1.25
CA THR A 555 12.50 1.03 2.39
C THR A 555 11.28 0.25 1.90
N TRP A 556 11.12 -0.97 2.41
CA TRP A 556 9.94 -1.78 2.14
C TRP A 556 8.79 -1.46 3.09
N PHE A 557 7.66 -1.06 2.51
CA PHE A 557 6.36 -1.02 3.16
C PHE A 557 5.45 -2.12 2.56
N PRO A 558 4.34 -2.47 3.23
CA PRO A 558 3.25 -3.24 2.63
C PRO A 558 2.77 -2.62 1.31
N SER A 559 2.13 -3.43 0.47
CA SER A 559 1.56 -2.99 -0.81
C SER A 559 0.05 -2.72 -0.74
N ASP A 560 -0.49 -2.61 0.48
CA ASP A 560 -1.91 -2.38 0.74
C ASP A 560 -2.05 -1.15 1.64
N ASP A 561 -2.83 -0.19 1.17
CA ASP A 561 -3.17 1.09 1.80
C ASP A 561 -3.64 0.94 3.27
N PHE A 562 -4.01 -0.27 3.71
CA PHE A 562 -4.55 -0.52 5.05
C PHE A 562 -3.61 -1.30 5.98
N GLU A 563 -2.41 -1.67 5.55
CA GLU A 563 -1.41 -2.32 6.39
C GLU A 563 -0.40 -1.32 6.99
N GLY A 564 0.05 -1.64 8.20
CA GLY A 564 1.19 -1.02 8.87
C GLY A 564 2.13 -2.08 9.41
N LEU A 565 3.30 -1.64 9.90
CA LEU A 565 4.32 -2.52 10.42
C LEU A 565 4.53 -2.30 11.91
N ILE A 566 4.34 -3.37 12.69
CA ILE A 566 4.73 -3.42 14.11
C ILE A 566 6.22 -3.75 14.17
N SER A 567 7.02 -2.88 14.79
CA SER A 567 8.42 -3.11 15.09
C SER A 567 8.55 -4.01 16.33
N VAL A 568 8.97 -5.25 16.13
CA VAL A 568 9.15 -6.26 17.19
C VAL A 568 10.60 -6.70 17.30
N THR A 569 11.02 -7.09 18.51
CA THR A 569 12.36 -7.64 18.74
C THR A 569 12.55 -8.98 18.02
N ARG A 570 13.76 -9.58 18.11
CA ARG A 570 13.98 -10.95 17.58
C ARG A 570 13.02 -11.99 18.16
N SER A 571 12.39 -11.71 19.32
CA SER A 571 11.45 -12.60 20.03
C SER A 571 9.96 -12.45 19.63
N GLY A 572 9.58 -11.56 18.71
CA GLY A 572 8.17 -11.43 18.24
C GLY A 572 7.25 -10.57 19.13
N VAL A 573 5.92 -10.69 18.94
CA VAL A 573 4.88 -10.08 19.80
C VAL A 573 4.57 -11.00 20.98
N PRO A 574 4.83 -10.61 22.24
CA PRO A 574 4.51 -11.42 23.42
C PRO A 574 3.04 -11.82 23.54
N ALA A 575 2.77 -13.03 24.04
CA ALA A 575 1.42 -13.62 24.08
C ALA A 575 0.40 -12.83 24.92
N GLU A 576 0.81 -12.07 25.93
CA GLU A 576 -0.09 -11.23 26.73
C GLU A 576 -0.69 -10.06 25.95
N ARG A 577 -0.12 -9.73 24.77
CA ARG A 577 -0.62 -8.71 23.84
C ARG A 577 -1.50 -9.28 22.73
N ILE A 578 -1.69 -10.60 22.66
CA ILE A 578 -2.43 -11.26 21.57
C ILE A 578 -3.83 -11.66 22.04
N TRP A 579 -4.85 -11.12 21.38
CA TRP A 579 -6.25 -11.38 21.68
C TRP A 579 -6.93 -12.01 20.47
N LEU A 580 -7.52 -13.19 20.63
CA LEU A 580 -8.34 -13.81 19.58
C LEU A 580 -9.73 -13.16 19.59
N LEU A 581 -10.20 -12.72 18.42
CA LEU A 581 -11.57 -12.28 18.21
C LEU A 581 -12.49 -13.46 17.88
N ASN A 582 -13.73 -13.41 18.34
CA ASN A 582 -14.76 -14.40 18.00
C ASN A 582 -15.19 -14.31 16.52
N THR A 583 -15.86 -15.33 16.00
CA THR A 583 -16.34 -15.39 14.60
C THR A 583 -17.20 -14.20 14.19
N ASP A 584 -17.99 -13.64 15.12
CA ASP A 584 -18.81 -12.45 14.88
C ASP A 584 -18.03 -11.13 14.95
N LEU A 585 -16.77 -11.14 15.38
CA LEU A 585 -15.91 -9.98 15.60
C LEU A 585 -16.56 -8.91 16.51
N SER A 586 -17.30 -9.37 17.52
CA SER A 586 -17.97 -8.54 18.53
C SER A 586 -17.23 -8.52 19.87
N LYS A 587 -16.33 -9.47 20.12
CA LYS A 587 -15.49 -9.54 21.32
C LYS A 587 -14.23 -10.37 21.12
N GLY A 588 -13.26 -10.23 22.03
CA GLY A 588 -12.08 -11.08 22.06
C GLY A 588 -11.50 -11.31 23.46
N ALA A 589 -10.71 -12.37 23.60
CA ALA A 589 -10.03 -12.76 24.83
C ALA A 589 -8.53 -13.02 24.57
N ARG A 590 -7.68 -12.85 25.59
CA ARG A 590 -6.24 -13.15 25.47
C ARG A 590 -6.04 -14.63 25.19
N ILE A 591 -5.07 -14.97 24.34
CA ILE A 591 -4.78 -16.36 23.98
C ILE A 591 -4.34 -17.21 25.19
N ALA A 592 -3.73 -16.59 26.21
CA ALA A 592 -3.41 -17.24 27.48
C ALA A 592 -4.66 -17.67 28.26
N ASP A 593 -5.65 -16.78 28.40
CA ASP A 593 -6.91 -17.08 29.10
C ASP A 593 -7.71 -18.16 28.34
N ILE A 594 -7.71 -18.11 27.00
CA ILE A 594 -8.32 -19.12 26.12
C ILE A 594 -7.67 -20.49 26.32
N LYS A 595 -6.34 -20.55 26.40
CA LYS A 595 -5.58 -21.79 26.67
C LYS A 595 -5.90 -22.35 28.06
N GLU A 596 -6.00 -21.50 29.08
CA GLU A 596 -6.40 -21.92 30.43
C GLU A 596 -7.83 -22.48 30.46
N GLN A 597 -8.79 -21.80 29.82
CA GLN A 597 -10.19 -22.25 29.72
C GLN A 597 -10.39 -23.50 28.84
N ALA A 598 -9.40 -23.86 28.03
CA ALA A 598 -9.36 -25.12 27.29
C ALA A 598 -8.75 -26.25 28.14
N GLY A 599 -7.63 -25.99 28.83
CA GLY A 599 -6.92 -27.01 29.61
C GLY A 599 -6.61 -28.24 28.76
N ALA A 600 -6.99 -29.44 29.25
CA ALA A 600 -6.78 -30.70 28.55
C ALA A 600 -7.55 -30.85 27.22
N ASP A 601 -8.51 -29.98 26.91
CA ASP A 601 -9.17 -29.97 25.59
C ASP A 601 -8.32 -29.27 24.50
N ALA A 602 -7.30 -28.48 24.86
CA ALA A 602 -6.55 -27.63 23.90
C ALA A 602 -5.97 -28.44 22.74
N GLU A 603 -5.18 -29.49 23.04
CA GLU A 603 -4.55 -30.38 22.05
C GLU A 603 -5.59 -31.02 21.11
N ARG A 604 -6.77 -31.36 21.64
CA ARG A 604 -7.86 -31.98 20.87
C ARG A 604 -8.54 -30.98 19.92
N ILE A 605 -8.67 -29.73 20.34
CA ILE A 605 -9.23 -28.65 19.51
C ILE A 605 -8.23 -28.27 18.42
N GLU A 606 -6.95 -28.12 18.77
CA GLU A 606 -5.85 -27.83 17.85
C GLU A 606 -5.69 -28.92 16.78
N ALA A 607 -5.65 -30.20 17.18
CA ALA A 607 -5.57 -31.33 16.27
C ALA A 607 -6.79 -31.43 15.33
N ALA A 608 -7.99 -31.02 15.77
CA ALA A 608 -9.17 -30.95 14.91
C ALA A 608 -9.05 -29.81 13.88
N THR A 609 -8.52 -28.64 14.27
CA THR A 609 -8.21 -27.53 13.34
C THR A 609 -7.18 -27.96 12.29
N HIS A 610 -6.07 -28.56 12.70
CA HIS A 610 -5.02 -29.06 11.79
C HIS A 610 -5.52 -30.19 10.88
N ALA A 611 -6.50 -30.98 11.32
CA ALA A 611 -7.15 -32.01 10.51
C ALA A 611 -8.12 -31.46 9.45
N GLY A 612 -8.43 -30.17 9.45
CA GLY A 612 -9.40 -29.55 8.53
C GLY A 612 -10.85 -29.69 8.96
N HIS A 613 -11.12 -29.91 10.25
CA HIS A 613 -12.49 -29.88 10.77
C HIS A 613 -12.95 -28.42 10.93
N ALA A 614 -14.15 -28.09 10.46
CA ALA A 614 -14.79 -26.81 10.72
C ALA A 614 -15.13 -26.71 12.22
N ASN A 615 -14.24 -26.11 13.00
CA ASN A 615 -14.28 -26.13 14.47
C ASN A 615 -14.09 -24.76 15.12
N LYS A 616 -14.14 -23.66 14.36
CA LYS A 616 -14.08 -22.28 14.86
C LYS A 616 -14.99 -22.01 16.08
N PHE A 617 -16.20 -22.58 16.07
CA PHE A 617 -17.17 -22.50 17.18
C PHE A 617 -16.64 -23.02 18.53
N GLN A 618 -15.60 -23.86 18.55
CA GLN A 618 -14.97 -24.31 19.79
C GLN A 618 -14.16 -23.18 20.44
N TYR A 619 -13.53 -22.32 19.65
CA TYR A 619 -12.79 -21.14 20.12
C TYR A 619 -13.74 -20.04 20.57
N ASP A 620 -14.86 -19.83 19.86
CA ASP A 620 -15.93 -18.91 20.30
C ASP A 620 -16.44 -19.27 21.70
N ARG A 621 -16.72 -20.55 21.95
CA ARG A 621 -17.11 -21.07 23.28
C ARG A 621 -16.02 -20.93 24.35
N LEU A 622 -14.74 -20.84 23.98
CA LEU A 622 -13.66 -20.56 24.93
C LEU A 622 -13.64 -19.07 25.30
N ILE A 623 -13.87 -18.17 24.34
CA ILE A 623 -14.06 -16.74 24.61
C ILE A 623 -15.29 -16.53 25.51
N ASP A 624 -16.40 -17.26 25.28
CA ASP A 624 -17.58 -17.28 26.17
C ASP A 624 -17.23 -17.74 27.60
N LYS A 625 -16.35 -18.75 27.76
CA LYS A 625 -15.89 -19.18 29.09
C LYS A 625 -15.02 -18.13 29.78
N VAL A 626 -14.10 -17.48 29.06
CA VAL A 626 -13.27 -16.38 29.62
C VAL A 626 -14.18 -15.27 30.14
N GLU A 627 -15.20 -14.89 29.36
CA GLU A 627 -16.21 -13.91 29.77
C GLU A 627 -17.01 -14.37 31.00
N ALA A 628 -17.49 -15.62 31.01
CA ALA A 628 -18.25 -16.18 32.13
C ALA A 628 -17.41 -16.36 33.42
N ALA A 629 -16.09 -16.47 33.30
CA ALA A 629 -15.15 -16.47 34.42
C ALA A 629 -14.86 -15.05 34.99
N GLY A 630 -15.41 -13.99 34.38
CA GLY A 630 -15.17 -12.60 34.78
C GLY A 630 -13.78 -12.08 34.43
N LEU A 631 -13.07 -12.75 33.50
CA LEU A 631 -11.76 -12.32 33.02
C LEU A 631 -11.89 -11.19 31.97
N PRO A 632 -10.81 -10.43 31.68
CA PRO A 632 -10.85 -9.32 30.74
C PRO A 632 -11.29 -9.74 29.33
N ILE A 633 -12.21 -8.97 28.74
CA ILE A 633 -12.74 -9.17 27.38
C ILE A 633 -12.65 -7.85 26.62
N LEU A 634 -11.94 -7.85 25.49
CA LEU A 634 -12.02 -6.78 24.50
C LEU A 634 -13.44 -6.75 23.92
N ARG A 635 -14.09 -5.59 23.95
CA ARG A 635 -15.42 -5.38 23.36
C ARG A 635 -15.30 -4.58 22.07
N LEU A 636 -16.05 -5.01 21.07
CA LEU A 636 -16.18 -4.35 19.77
C LEU A 636 -17.67 -4.01 19.56
N SER A 637 -17.98 -3.15 18.61
CA SER A 637 -19.37 -2.82 18.27
C SER A 637 -20.08 -3.97 17.54
N GLY A 638 -19.31 -4.88 16.92
CA GLY A 638 -19.83 -5.97 16.10
C GLY A 638 -20.24 -5.55 14.68
N ASN A 639 -20.09 -4.27 14.34
CA ASN A 639 -20.30 -3.76 12.97
C ASN A 639 -19.12 -4.09 12.03
N LYS A 640 -17.98 -4.54 12.58
CA LYS A 640 -16.78 -5.01 11.87
C LYS A 640 -16.03 -3.93 11.09
N ASN A 641 -16.34 -2.67 11.36
CA ASN A 641 -15.77 -1.48 10.72
C ASN A 641 -14.78 -0.73 11.63
N GLU A 642 -14.47 -1.28 12.80
CA GLU A 642 -13.53 -0.74 13.78
C GLU A 642 -12.13 -0.53 13.19
N PHE A 643 -11.55 0.63 13.46
CA PHE A 643 -10.14 0.91 13.17
C PHE A 643 -9.28 0.73 14.43
N ALA A 644 -7.98 0.57 14.22
CA ALA A 644 -6.92 0.55 15.23
C ALA A 644 -7.10 1.56 16.38
N TYR A 645 -7.53 2.77 16.03
CA TYR A 645 -7.68 3.92 16.92
C TYR A 645 -8.99 3.93 17.74
N ASP A 646 -9.94 3.05 17.41
CA ASP A 646 -11.23 2.92 18.13
C ASP A 646 -11.14 1.91 19.30
N ILE A 647 -10.04 1.16 19.39
CA ILE A 647 -9.90 0.04 20.32
C ILE A 647 -9.61 0.51 21.75
N ALA A 648 -10.61 0.31 22.62
CA ALA A 648 -10.48 0.43 24.07
C ALA A 648 -10.19 -0.95 24.69
N TRP A 649 -9.00 -1.10 25.28
CA TRP A 649 -8.64 -2.30 26.03
C TRP A 649 -9.29 -2.32 27.43
N PRO A 650 -9.70 -3.50 27.94
CA PRO A 650 -10.31 -3.67 29.25
C PRO A 650 -9.31 -3.58 30.42
#